data_AF-A0A0Q5QNQ8-F1
#
_entry.id   AF-A0A0Q5QNQ8-F1
#
_cell.length_a   1.000
_cell.length_b   1.000
_cell.length_c   1.000
_cell.angle_alpha   90.00
_cell.angle_beta   90.00
_cell.angle_gamma   90.00
#
_symmetry.space_group_name_H-M   'P 1'
#
loop_
_entity.id
_entity.type
_entity.pdbx_description
1 polymer ?
#
loop_
_entity_poly.entity_id
_entity_poly.type
_entity_poly.pdbx_seq_one_letter_code
_entity_poly.pdbx_strand_id
1 'polypeptide(L)'
;MRIVRIVAIVTGLLGALLALATPLLPVNQTTASMSWPQQGVGQNGVGDIAAPLVSFVPIDADVTVPCAAASRLPSYGGNLLSTIPTAGSDAFARGLFVSVTSEQIQVTDRNVVLVNTPRAQAQSDADCSIVMRFDGTRTRAEIRGLPAGAPGQLSFDVADPNLRPQIVGVYTDLPGSTPATGLSLRATIDTRFVTTPTALKLTAIVLGIAMTLLSLVSLGILDSGDGRRHKRFLPARWWTLRPIDGVVIVVLGLWWFLGGNTSDDGYNFTVGRVADAAGYPINYYRYFGVPQDPFGWHYQVIRAMTHVSLAAPWMRLPAFLLGLLGWWLLSREVIPRLGRTVRHSTPALWTCAAVFLAIWLPFNNGLRPEPALAVGALLTWCAVDRSIATGRFLPLATATIFAAFTLAIAPGGLMAVAALVAGIRPLIKRLAKRRHRDGLLPILAPILAAGTAVLFEIFADNTLSGVITSSKVASEVGPTLEWWQEPVRYYYLLLPNQVDASLARRFGILTMFLLLMFVILVLLRRRSPRGIARGPVWRLVAVILGTVFIISFTPTKWTHHLGVYAGIAGGLAAAAGAMAAPAILRRRRNRTFLVAALFFVMGIAFAGINGWWFVGTYGVPWRDRPPAIGGIRIYWLLLALSVITALIGLWQHLRDDHVDDVVAQGRGSTSRWRTPHGAIVPTLIALVVVFEVLSLVKGAVVQRNSFSWASSNARALTGNICGMANDVLVETDPNGGLLAPAAVAGQSPTTSPGDALAGPQPSQGFTPNGVPNDLSVDTTQNSDDDATTSSSTNTTQGSAGSDDASTGDASTEGGTGGGQGARGVNGSTVKLPFGLAPERTPVLGSYGGSGGSLTSDWYRMPARSADAPLLTVSVAGAVEAKNGLGIVSQGQQVRVQYGRVGADGAVTPVGQRSPIDVGEAPTWRNLRFPLSDAPAGANVARLLVADTSGSSDQWVAVTPPRISTLRTLEQVVGRTDPVLIDWVPAFVFPCQRPMSVRNGVEEVPKWRILPDAGATRQNSQTWMSGKAGGPLGLTEAMLRPQLLATYLRNNWGNDWGSLQRFSEILPAQTAKLTIGEETRSGTWDPAPMRSIGY
;
A
#
# COMPACT_ATOMS: atom_id res chain seq x y z
N MET A 1 -50.84 22.53 1.57
CA MET A 1 -50.21 21.76 2.68
C MET A 1 -50.61 20.29 2.71
N ARG A 2 -51.89 19.91 2.64
CA ARG A 2 -52.32 18.49 2.62
C ARG A 2 -51.66 17.68 1.49
N ILE A 3 -51.66 18.20 0.26
CA ILE A 3 -51.01 17.57 -0.91
C ILE A 3 -49.51 17.33 -0.65
N VAL A 4 -48.78 18.33 -0.17
CA VAL A 4 -47.35 18.24 0.13
C VAL A 4 -47.04 17.15 1.16
N ARG A 5 -47.91 16.95 2.16
CA ARG A 5 -47.76 15.86 3.14
C ARG A 5 -47.91 14.49 2.49
N ILE A 6 -48.92 14.34 1.63
CA ILE A 6 -49.15 13.08 0.90
C ILE A 6 -47.96 12.77 -0.01
N VAL A 7 -47.50 13.76 -0.79
CA VAL A 7 -46.33 13.60 -1.66
C VAL A 7 -45.09 13.20 -0.84
N ALA A 8 -44.80 13.89 0.26
CA ALA A 8 -43.66 13.56 1.13
C ALA A 8 -43.71 12.11 1.68
N ILE A 9 -44.91 11.61 2.01
CA ILE A 9 -45.09 10.23 2.47
C ILE A 9 -44.89 9.25 1.31
N VAL A 10 -45.65 9.41 0.23
CA VAL A 10 -45.70 8.45 -0.88
C VAL A 10 -44.32 8.35 -1.53
N THR A 11 -43.71 9.48 -1.90
CA THR A 11 -42.42 9.47 -2.58
C THR A 11 -41.28 9.10 -1.63
N GLY A 12 -41.39 9.43 -0.32
CA GLY A 12 -40.42 8.98 0.68
C GLY A 12 -40.45 7.46 0.89
N LEU A 13 -41.64 6.87 1.03
CA LEU A 13 -41.77 5.42 1.21
C LEU A 13 -41.40 4.65 -0.07
N LEU A 14 -41.82 5.13 -1.25
CA LEU A 14 -41.42 4.52 -2.52
C LEU A 14 -39.91 4.62 -2.76
N GLY A 15 -39.30 5.77 -2.48
CA GLY A 15 -37.85 5.93 -2.58
C GLY A 15 -37.09 4.93 -1.69
N ALA A 16 -37.53 4.77 -0.43
CA ALA A 16 -36.93 3.80 0.48
C ALA A 16 -37.18 2.34 0.05
N LEU A 17 -38.39 2.01 -0.39
CA LEU A 17 -38.73 0.66 -0.86
C LEU A 17 -37.90 0.26 -2.08
N LEU A 18 -37.76 1.15 -3.06
CA LEU A 18 -36.94 0.91 -4.26
C LEU A 18 -35.46 0.75 -3.90
N ALA A 19 -34.95 1.51 -2.94
CA ALA A 19 -33.57 1.38 -2.45
C ALA A 19 -33.34 -0.01 -1.82
N LEU A 20 -34.28 -0.48 -0.98
CA LEU A 20 -34.20 -1.78 -0.33
C LEU A 20 -34.39 -2.95 -1.32
N ALA A 21 -35.14 -2.76 -2.40
CA ALA A 21 -35.35 -3.77 -3.43
C ALA A 21 -34.16 -3.90 -4.40
N THR A 22 -33.44 -2.81 -4.68
CA THR A 22 -32.29 -2.75 -5.60
C THR A 22 -31.30 -3.91 -5.47
N PRO A 23 -30.82 -4.30 -4.26
CA PRO A 23 -29.87 -5.43 -4.10
C PRO A 23 -30.40 -6.80 -4.55
N LEU A 24 -31.73 -6.95 -4.66
CA LEU A 24 -32.41 -8.22 -4.99
C LEU A 24 -32.77 -8.30 -6.48
N LEU A 25 -32.73 -7.19 -7.20
CA LEU A 25 -33.12 -7.12 -8.61
C LEU A 25 -32.11 -7.85 -9.52
N PRO A 26 -32.56 -8.39 -10.65
CA PRO A 26 -31.71 -9.18 -11.53
C PRO A 26 -30.62 -8.33 -12.21
N VAL A 27 -29.50 -8.99 -12.51
CA VAL A 27 -28.33 -8.45 -13.21
C VAL A 27 -27.97 -9.34 -14.40
N ASN A 28 -27.30 -8.77 -15.40
CA ASN A 28 -26.72 -9.54 -16.51
C ASN A 28 -25.26 -9.82 -16.20
N GLN A 29 -24.93 -11.09 -16.00
CA GLN A 29 -23.57 -11.57 -15.75
C GLN A 29 -22.91 -11.95 -17.08
N THR A 30 -21.67 -11.48 -17.30
CA THR A 30 -20.82 -12.02 -18.37
C THR A 30 -20.21 -13.32 -17.91
N THR A 31 -20.55 -14.44 -18.54
CA THR A 31 -20.01 -15.77 -18.22
C THR A 31 -18.77 -16.06 -19.06
N ALA A 32 -17.75 -16.69 -18.48
CA ALA A 32 -16.58 -17.15 -19.21
C ALA A 32 -16.29 -18.63 -18.94
N SER A 33 -15.96 -19.37 -19.99
CA SER A 33 -15.48 -20.75 -19.87
C SER A 33 -14.23 -20.96 -20.73
N MET A 34 -13.35 -21.83 -20.26
CA MET A 34 -12.17 -22.28 -21.00
C MET A 34 -12.33 -23.74 -21.39
N SER A 35 -11.87 -24.07 -22.59
CA SER A 35 -11.76 -25.45 -23.07
C SER A 35 -10.35 -25.70 -23.57
N TRP A 36 -9.86 -26.93 -23.36
CA TRP A 36 -8.63 -27.45 -23.93
C TRP A 36 -8.87 -28.88 -24.39
N PRO A 37 -8.30 -29.35 -25.52
CA PRO A 37 -7.41 -28.63 -26.45
C PRO A 37 -8.09 -27.50 -27.26
N GLN A 38 -7.30 -26.56 -27.81
CA GLN A 38 -7.80 -25.44 -28.62
C GLN A 38 -7.26 -25.48 -30.06
N GLN A 39 -8.11 -25.15 -31.03
CA GLN A 39 -7.68 -25.09 -32.44
C GLN A 39 -6.63 -24.01 -32.67
N GLY A 40 -5.55 -24.41 -33.38
CA GLY A 40 -4.41 -23.54 -33.69
C GLY A 40 -3.34 -23.47 -32.58
N VAL A 41 -3.51 -24.22 -31.49
CA VAL A 41 -2.50 -24.37 -30.43
C VAL A 41 -1.81 -25.72 -30.61
N GLY A 42 -0.51 -25.71 -30.94
CA GLY A 42 0.26 -26.91 -31.30
C GLY A 42 0.30 -27.21 -32.81
N GLN A 43 1.05 -28.23 -33.22
CA GLN A 43 1.20 -28.64 -34.63
C GLN A 43 0.00 -29.51 -35.10
N ASN A 44 -1.20 -28.93 -35.10
CA ASN A 44 -2.49 -29.59 -35.42
C ASN A 44 -2.99 -30.61 -34.38
N GLY A 45 -2.46 -30.60 -33.15
CA GLY A 45 -2.82 -31.52 -32.07
C GLY A 45 -3.10 -30.82 -30.74
N VAL A 46 -2.21 -31.00 -29.76
CA VAL A 46 -2.29 -30.40 -28.43
C VAL A 46 -1.15 -29.41 -28.19
N GLY A 47 -1.36 -28.46 -27.29
CA GLY A 47 -0.31 -27.54 -26.86
C GLY A 47 -0.70 -26.77 -25.61
N ASP A 48 0.27 -26.08 -25.03
CA ASP A 48 0.13 -25.40 -23.75
C ASP A 48 -0.64 -24.08 -23.89
N ILE A 49 -1.53 -23.83 -22.94
CA ILE A 49 -2.27 -22.57 -22.83
C ILE A 49 -2.08 -21.93 -21.45
N ALA A 50 -1.96 -20.60 -21.43
CA ALA A 50 -1.92 -19.79 -20.21
C ALA A 50 -3.30 -19.16 -19.95
N ALA A 51 -3.82 -19.36 -18.74
CA ALA A 51 -5.08 -18.80 -18.25
C ALA A 51 -5.02 -18.62 -16.72
N PRO A 52 -4.22 -17.66 -16.21
CA PRO A 52 -4.12 -17.42 -14.77
C PRO A 52 -5.43 -16.89 -14.20
N LEU A 53 -6.17 -17.75 -13.51
CA LEU A 53 -7.47 -17.41 -12.94
C LEU A 53 -7.29 -16.55 -11.69
N VAL A 54 -7.93 -15.39 -11.66
CA VAL A 54 -7.89 -14.44 -10.52
C VAL A 54 -8.38 -15.08 -9.22
N SER A 55 -9.46 -15.87 -9.30
CA SER A 55 -10.05 -16.60 -8.18
C SER A 55 -9.26 -17.86 -7.80
N PHE A 56 -8.17 -18.15 -8.52
CA PHE A 56 -7.35 -19.35 -8.52
C PHE A 56 -8.06 -20.62 -8.97
N VAL A 57 -9.29 -20.84 -8.51
CA VAL A 57 -10.10 -22.02 -8.83
C VAL A 57 -11.28 -21.64 -9.73
N PRO A 58 -11.74 -22.56 -10.60
CA PRO A 58 -12.97 -22.38 -11.36
C PRO A 58 -14.22 -22.63 -10.50
N ILE A 59 -15.40 -22.31 -11.03
CA ILE A 59 -16.69 -22.73 -10.44
C ILE A 59 -16.81 -24.25 -10.50
N ASP A 60 -16.59 -24.80 -11.69
CA ASP A 60 -16.59 -26.23 -12.00
C ASP A 60 -15.54 -26.54 -13.07
N ALA A 61 -15.06 -27.78 -13.07
CA ALA A 61 -14.17 -28.30 -14.09
C ALA A 61 -14.47 -29.78 -14.38
N ASP A 62 -14.59 -30.11 -15.67
CA ASP A 62 -14.67 -31.47 -16.18
C ASP A 62 -13.39 -31.79 -16.95
N VAL A 63 -12.71 -32.87 -16.59
CA VAL A 63 -11.46 -33.30 -17.22
C VAL A 63 -11.59 -34.75 -17.66
N THR A 64 -11.22 -35.04 -18.90
CA THR A 64 -11.17 -36.40 -19.47
C THR A 64 -9.85 -36.58 -20.19
N VAL A 65 -9.11 -37.62 -19.82
CA VAL A 65 -7.81 -37.97 -20.39
C VAL A 65 -7.81 -39.45 -20.76
N PRO A 66 -7.59 -39.82 -22.04
CA PRO A 66 -7.49 -41.23 -22.44
C PRO A 66 -6.17 -41.82 -21.96
N CYS A 67 -6.20 -43.01 -21.35
CA CYS A 67 -5.00 -43.66 -20.81
C CYS A 67 -4.00 -44.01 -21.93
N ALA A 68 -4.50 -44.30 -23.13
CA ALA A 68 -3.69 -44.57 -24.32
C ALA A 68 -2.74 -43.42 -24.68
N ALA A 69 -3.01 -42.18 -24.26
CA ALA A 69 -2.10 -41.04 -24.46
C ALA A 69 -0.75 -41.23 -23.74
N ALA A 70 -0.70 -42.04 -22.67
CA ALA A 70 0.54 -42.38 -21.97
C ALA A 70 1.57 -43.13 -22.84
N SER A 71 1.12 -43.78 -23.92
CA SER A 71 2.00 -44.43 -24.91
C SER A 71 2.84 -43.43 -25.72
N ARG A 72 2.44 -42.15 -25.76
CA ARG A 72 3.15 -41.07 -26.46
C ARG A 72 4.22 -40.40 -25.61
N LEU A 73 4.24 -40.68 -24.30
CA LEU A 73 5.25 -40.18 -23.39
C LEU A 73 6.47 -41.11 -23.35
N PRO A 74 7.67 -40.61 -23.01
CA PRO A 74 8.86 -41.42 -22.81
C PRO A 74 8.68 -42.55 -21.78
N SER A 75 9.57 -43.54 -21.78
CA SER A 75 9.56 -44.66 -20.84
C SER A 75 9.71 -44.23 -19.38
N TYR A 76 10.47 -43.16 -19.13
CA TYR A 76 10.61 -42.57 -17.79
C TYR A 76 9.37 -41.78 -17.33
N GLY A 77 8.41 -41.51 -18.22
CA GLY A 77 7.17 -40.83 -17.89
C GLY A 77 7.13 -39.35 -18.30
N GLY A 78 6.22 -38.61 -17.66
CA GLY A 78 5.88 -37.22 -17.93
C GLY A 78 4.45 -36.91 -17.50
N ASN A 79 3.95 -35.71 -17.79
CA ASN A 79 2.58 -35.32 -17.49
C ASN A 79 1.70 -35.34 -18.75
N LEU A 80 0.56 -36.01 -18.64
CA LEU A 80 -0.48 -35.96 -19.67
C LEU A 80 -1.20 -34.61 -19.65
N LEU A 81 -1.45 -34.09 -18.45
CA LEU A 81 -2.10 -32.81 -18.21
C LEU A 81 -1.67 -32.29 -16.84
N SER A 82 -1.33 -31.01 -16.75
CA SER A 82 -1.24 -30.30 -15.48
C SER A 82 -1.83 -28.89 -15.57
N THR A 83 -2.38 -28.39 -14.46
CA THR A 83 -2.94 -27.03 -14.41
C THR A 83 -1.93 -25.96 -13.99
N ILE A 84 -0.73 -26.39 -13.57
CA ILE A 84 0.42 -25.59 -13.20
C ILE A 84 1.69 -26.27 -13.79
N PRO A 85 2.71 -25.51 -14.24
CA PRO A 85 4.00 -26.08 -14.61
C PRO A 85 4.66 -26.80 -13.44
N THR A 86 5.26 -27.97 -13.66
CA THR A 86 5.89 -28.77 -12.59
C THR A 86 7.04 -28.09 -11.87
N ALA A 87 7.75 -27.19 -12.55
CA ALA A 87 8.83 -26.40 -11.97
C ALA A 87 8.35 -25.10 -11.29
N GLY A 88 7.04 -24.89 -11.17
CA GLY A 88 6.44 -23.79 -10.40
C GLY A 88 6.62 -23.97 -8.90
N SER A 89 6.57 -22.85 -8.16
CA SER A 89 6.65 -22.88 -6.69
C SER A 89 5.44 -23.63 -6.10
N ASP A 90 5.73 -24.64 -5.28
CA ASP A 90 4.77 -25.57 -4.65
C ASP A 90 3.72 -26.13 -5.64
N ALA A 91 4.12 -26.41 -6.88
CA ALA A 91 3.19 -26.76 -7.96
C ALA A 91 2.22 -27.89 -7.56
N PHE A 92 2.74 -29.00 -7.03
CA PHE A 92 1.95 -30.17 -6.59
C PHE A 92 1.00 -29.89 -5.42
N ALA A 93 1.31 -28.91 -4.56
CA ALA A 93 0.45 -28.51 -3.45
C ALA A 93 -0.76 -27.66 -3.90
N ARG A 94 -0.71 -27.11 -5.12
CA ARG A 94 -1.66 -26.10 -5.61
C ARG A 94 -2.53 -26.59 -6.77
N GLY A 95 -1.95 -27.34 -7.70
CA GLY A 95 -2.58 -27.72 -8.96
C GLY A 95 -2.93 -29.20 -9.10
N LEU A 96 -3.60 -29.51 -10.22
CA LEU A 96 -3.93 -30.85 -10.68
C LEU A 96 -2.83 -31.38 -11.61
N PHE A 97 -2.44 -32.63 -11.41
CA PHE A 97 -1.44 -33.34 -12.21
C PHE A 97 -1.95 -34.73 -12.56
N VAL A 98 -1.99 -35.02 -13.87
CA VAL A 98 -2.15 -36.37 -14.40
C VAL A 98 -0.76 -36.85 -14.82
N SER A 99 -0.05 -37.42 -13.87
CA SER A 99 1.36 -37.83 -14.02
C SER A 99 1.48 -39.29 -14.41
N VAL A 100 2.43 -39.58 -15.27
CA VAL A 100 2.80 -40.91 -15.73
C VAL A 100 4.24 -41.16 -15.30
N THR A 101 4.48 -42.24 -14.59
CA THR A 101 5.82 -42.74 -14.23
C THR A 101 6.20 -43.93 -15.12
N SER A 102 7.30 -44.61 -14.85
CA SER A 102 7.64 -45.87 -15.52
C SER A 102 6.62 -46.98 -15.22
N GLU A 103 5.96 -46.94 -14.05
CA GLU A 103 5.14 -48.03 -13.54
C GLU A 103 3.66 -47.69 -13.43
N GLN A 104 3.30 -46.43 -13.19
CA GLN A 104 1.94 -46.03 -12.85
C GLN A 104 1.49 -44.77 -13.58
N ILE A 105 0.18 -44.67 -13.80
CA ILE A 105 -0.50 -43.41 -14.09
C ILE A 105 -1.20 -43.00 -12.80
N GLN A 106 -0.95 -41.79 -12.32
CA GLN A 106 -1.54 -41.26 -11.10
C GLN A 106 -2.11 -39.86 -11.34
N VAL A 107 -3.23 -39.59 -10.69
CA VAL A 107 -3.84 -38.27 -10.63
C VAL A 107 -3.63 -37.73 -9.23
N THR A 108 -3.02 -36.56 -9.13
CA THR A 108 -2.80 -35.85 -7.87
C THR A 108 -3.38 -34.46 -7.98
N ASP A 109 -4.11 -34.02 -6.97
CA ASP A 109 -4.53 -32.63 -6.80
C ASP A 109 -4.21 -32.17 -5.39
N ARG A 110 -3.54 -31.03 -5.25
CA ARG A 110 -3.18 -30.44 -3.95
C ARG A 110 -2.50 -31.44 -2.99
N ASN A 111 -1.49 -32.16 -3.47
CA ASN A 111 -0.78 -33.26 -2.77
C ASN A 111 -1.65 -34.47 -2.36
N VAL A 112 -2.91 -34.55 -2.79
CA VAL A 112 -3.79 -35.71 -2.56
C VAL A 112 -3.82 -36.56 -3.83
N VAL A 113 -3.48 -37.84 -3.69
CA VAL A 113 -3.64 -38.81 -4.79
C VAL A 113 -5.12 -39.15 -4.90
N LEU A 114 -5.73 -38.80 -6.03
CA LEU A 114 -7.15 -39.05 -6.29
C LEU A 114 -7.36 -40.47 -6.83
N VAL A 115 -6.67 -40.83 -7.92
CA VAL A 115 -6.75 -42.16 -8.54
C VAL A 115 -5.37 -42.59 -9.05
N ASN A 116 -5.11 -43.89 -9.10
CA ASN A 116 -3.91 -44.45 -9.69
C ASN A 116 -4.18 -45.83 -10.32
N THR A 117 -3.33 -46.21 -11.28
CA THR A 117 -3.39 -47.52 -11.94
C THR A 117 -2.03 -47.87 -12.58
N PRO A 118 -1.67 -49.15 -12.76
CA PRO A 118 -0.46 -49.51 -13.48
C PRO A 118 -0.47 -49.06 -14.95
N ARG A 119 0.63 -48.44 -15.36
CA ARG A 119 0.80 -47.86 -16.70
C ARG A 119 0.67 -48.89 -17.81
N ALA A 120 1.28 -50.06 -17.66
CA ALA A 120 1.33 -51.07 -18.73
C ALA A 120 -0.07 -51.54 -19.14
N GLN A 121 -0.96 -51.74 -18.16
CA GLN A 121 -2.35 -52.14 -18.40
C GLN A 121 -3.16 -50.96 -18.95
N ALA A 122 -3.09 -49.80 -18.31
CA ALA A 122 -3.90 -48.64 -18.69
C ALA A 122 -3.55 -48.08 -20.08
N GLN A 123 -2.28 -48.06 -20.47
CA GLN A 123 -1.87 -47.48 -21.76
C GLN A 123 -2.18 -48.37 -22.97
N SER A 124 -2.37 -49.68 -22.75
CA SER A 124 -2.65 -50.65 -23.83
C SER A 124 -4.14 -50.81 -24.10
N ASP A 125 -4.98 -50.42 -23.14
CA ASP A 125 -6.42 -50.48 -23.25
C ASP A 125 -6.98 -49.21 -23.92
N ALA A 126 -7.63 -49.38 -25.08
CA ALA A 126 -8.19 -48.28 -25.85
C ALA A 126 -9.45 -47.66 -25.20
N ASP A 127 -10.16 -48.42 -24.37
CA ASP A 127 -11.37 -47.96 -23.67
C ASP A 127 -11.04 -47.30 -22.32
N CYS A 128 -9.77 -47.35 -21.88
CA CYS A 128 -9.33 -46.75 -20.63
C CYS A 128 -9.35 -45.21 -20.70
N SER A 129 -10.11 -44.58 -19.80
CA SER A 129 -10.19 -43.13 -19.67
C SER A 129 -10.25 -42.67 -18.21
N ILE A 130 -9.52 -41.60 -17.91
CA ILE A 130 -9.53 -40.94 -16.61
C ILE A 130 -10.52 -39.79 -16.70
N VAL A 131 -11.60 -39.85 -15.90
CA VAL A 131 -12.65 -38.85 -15.86
C VAL A 131 -12.64 -38.20 -14.48
N MET A 132 -12.50 -36.88 -14.44
CA MET A 132 -12.51 -36.08 -13.22
C MET A 132 -13.57 -34.99 -13.34
N ARG A 133 -14.29 -34.76 -12.24
CA ARG A 133 -15.29 -33.72 -12.12
C ARG A 133 -15.11 -33.01 -10.80
N PHE A 134 -14.90 -31.70 -10.88
CA PHE A 134 -14.77 -30.80 -9.75
C PHE A 134 -15.95 -29.83 -9.82
N ASP A 135 -16.74 -29.74 -8.75
CA ASP A 135 -17.83 -28.77 -8.66
C ASP A 135 -17.85 -28.05 -7.29
N GLY A 136 -18.79 -27.12 -7.12
CA GLY A 136 -18.93 -26.34 -5.89
C GLY A 136 -19.35 -27.13 -4.64
N THR A 137 -19.52 -28.45 -4.74
CA THR A 137 -19.98 -29.34 -3.67
C THR A 137 -19.11 -30.57 -3.47
N ARG A 138 -18.48 -31.09 -4.52
CA ARG A 138 -17.71 -32.34 -4.48
C ARG A 138 -16.63 -32.42 -5.55
N THR A 139 -15.69 -33.33 -5.29
CA THR A 139 -14.63 -33.73 -6.20
C THR A 139 -14.72 -35.23 -6.44
N ARG A 140 -14.84 -35.61 -7.71
CA ARG A 140 -14.91 -37.01 -8.16
C ARG A 140 -13.85 -37.29 -9.21
N ALA A 141 -13.15 -38.41 -9.08
CA ALA A 141 -12.24 -38.92 -10.09
C ALA A 141 -12.48 -40.42 -10.27
N GLU A 142 -12.44 -40.91 -11.51
CA GLU A 142 -12.70 -42.30 -11.86
C GLU A 142 -11.84 -42.72 -13.05
N ILE A 143 -11.30 -43.94 -13.01
CA ILE A 143 -10.65 -44.59 -14.16
C ILE A 143 -11.65 -45.61 -14.73
N ARG A 144 -12.14 -45.35 -15.94
CA ARG A 144 -13.10 -46.20 -16.67
C ARG A 144 -12.40 -47.10 -17.67
N GLY A 145 -13.08 -48.14 -18.12
CA GLY A 145 -12.59 -49.06 -19.17
C GLY A 145 -11.74 -50.23 -18.66
N LEU A 146 -11.23 -50.16 -17.42
CA LEU A 146 -10.45 -51.25 -16.84
C LEU A 146 -11.33 -52.39 -16.27
N PRO A 147 -10.82 -53.64 -16.25
CA PRO A 147 -11.53 -54.77 -15.66
C PRO A 147 -11.86 -54.59 -14.17
N ALA A 148 -12.98 -55.17 -13.72
CA ALA A 148 -13.34 -55.19 -12.31
C ALA A 148 -12.24 -55.87 -11.47
N GLY A 149 -11.72 -55.17 -10.46
CA GLY A 149 -10.62 -55.64 -9.61
C GLY A 149 -9.21 -55.31 -10.14
N ALA A 150 -9.07 -54.44 -11.14
CA ALA A 150 -7.77 -53.94 -11.55
C ALA A 150 -7.02 -53.29 -10.37
N PRO A 151 -5.69 -53.47 -10.27
CA PRO A 151 -4.88 -52.92 -9.20
C PRO A 151 -4.87 -51.38 -9.21
N GLY A 152 -4.88 -50.79 -8.02
CA GLY A 152 -4.84 -49.34 -7.82
C GLY A 152 -6.14 -48.76 -7.26
N GLN A 153 -6.14 -47.45 -7.02
CA GLN A 153 -7.30 -46.69 -6.60
C GLN A 153 -8.02 -46.16 -7.85
N LEU A 154 -9.08 -46.84 -8.27
CA LEU A 154 -9.77 -46.52 -9.53
C LEU A 154 -10.89 -45.48 -9.39
N SER A 155 -11.30 -45.15 -8.16
CA SER A 155 -12.35 -44.16 -7.90
C SER A 155 -12.07 -43.35 -6.64
N PHE A 156 -12.50 -42.09 -6.66
CA PHE A 156 -12.45 -41.13 -5.55
C PHE A 156 -13.69 -40.26 -5.61
N ASP A 157 -14.37 -40.07 -4.48
CA ASP A 157 -15.56 -39.22 -4.37
C ASP A 157 -15.59 -38.62 -2.96
N VAL A 158 -15.32 -37.31 -2.87
CA VAL A 158 -15.31 -36.58 -1.60
C VAL A 158 -16.15 -35.31 -1.74
N ALA A 159 -17.02 -35.07 -0.78
CA ALA A 159 -17.83 -33.87 -0.68
C ALA A 159 -17.03 -32.69 -0.09
N ASP A 160 -15.95 -32.29 -0.75
CA ASP A 160 -15.11 -31.15 -0.37
C ASP A 160 -14.94 -30.18 -1.55
N PRO A 161 -15.50 -28.95 -1.49
CA PRO A 161 -15.36 -27.95 -2.54
C PRO A 161 -14.00 -27.25 -2.56
N ASN A 162 -13.12 -27.50 -1.58
CA ASN A 162 -11.78 -26.90 -1.53
C ASN A 162 -10.73 -27.66 -2.36
N LEU A 163 -11.06 -28.88 -2.80
CA LEU A 163 -10.28 -29.70 -3.74
C LEU A 163 -10.49 -29.30 -5.21
N ARG A 164 -11.02 -28.10 -5.48
CA ARG A 164 -10.96 -27.56 -6.85
C ARG A 164 -9.51 -27.15 -7.16
N PRO A 165 -8.99 -27.53 -8.34
CA PRO A 165 -7.59 -27.30 -8.67
C PRO A 165 -7.34 -25.82 -8.95
N GLN A 166 -6.16 -25.32 -8.56
CA GLN A 166 -5.71 -24.02 -9.04
C GLN A 166 -5.34 -24.13 -10.52
N ILE A 167 -5.81 -23.18 -11.32
CA ILE A 167 -5.53 -23.12 -12.76
C ILE A 167 -4.74 -21.85 -13.07
N VAL A 168 -3.50 -22.04 -13.53
CA VAL A 168 -2.72 -20.97 -14.20
C VAL A 168 -2.63 -21.16 -15.70
N GLY A 169 -2.99 -22.35 -16.17
CA GLY A 169 -3.00 -22.75 -17.56
C GLY A 169 -3.33 -24.24 -17.69
N VAL A 170 -3.14 -24.79 -18.87
CA VAL A 170 -3.13 -26.24 -19.10
C VAL A 170 -1.85 -26.57 -19.84
N TYR A 171 -1.03 -27.41 -19.23
CA TYR A 171 0.29 -27.79 -19.71
C TYR A 171 0.34 -29.31 -19.95
N THR A 172 1.11 -29.73 -20.94
CA THR A 172 1.25 -31.15 -21.29
C THR A 172 2.65 -31.47 -21.82
N ASP A 173 3.18 -32.65 -21.49
CA ASP A 173 4.41 -33.17 -22.08
C ASP A 173 4.13 -33.98 -23.36
N LEU A 174 2.86 -34.03 -23.81
CA LEU A 174 2.47 -34.71 -25.04
C LEU A 174 3.05 -33.99 -26.27
N PRO A 175 3.57 -34.73 -27.27
CA PRO A 175 4.01 -34.14 -28.53
C PRO A 175 2.87 -33.36 -29.19
N GLY A 176 3.16 -32.20 -29.78
CA GLY A 176 2.15 -31.34 -30.39
C GLY A 176 1.41 -31.94 -31.60
N SER A 177 1.90 -33.07 -32.13
CA SER A 177 1.24 -33.88 -33.16
C SER A 177 0.22 -34.89 -32.61
N THR A 178 0.05 -34.97 -31.29
CA THR A 178 -0.87 -35.92 -30.64
C THR A 178 -2.32 -35.53 -30.97
N PRO A 179 -3.16 -36.46 -31.47
CA PRO A 179 -4.56 -36.17 -31.74
C PRO A 179 -5.32 -35.71 -30.49
N ALA A 180 -6.17 -34.69 -30.61
CA ALA A 180 -7.00 -34.18 -29.53
C ALA A 180 -8.18 -35.10 -29.15
N THR A 181 -8.42 -36.18 -29.89
CA THR A 181 -9.54 -37.11 -29.66
C THR A 181 -9.50 -37.71 -28.26
N GLY A 182 -10.57 -37.51 -27.49
CA GLY A 182 -10.74 -38.03 -26.13
C GLY A 182 -10.08 -37.18 -25.03
N LEU A 183 -9.21 -36.22 -25.38
CA LEU A 183 -8.65 -35.25 -24.45
C LEU A 183 -9.62 -34.06 -24.31
N SER A 184 -10.05 -33.76 -23.10
CA SER A 184 -10.84 -32.57 -22.83
C SER A 184 -10.63 -32.06 -21.41
N LEU A 185 -10.42 -30.76 -21.27
CA LEU A 185 -10.61 -30.03 -20.02
C LEU A 185 -11.57 -28.89 -20.33
N ARG A 186 -12.68 -28.81 -19.59
CA ARG A 186 -13.62 -27.69 -19.63
C ARG A 186 -13.74 -27.13 -18.23
N ALA A 187 -13.51 -25.84 -18.08
CA ALA A 187 -13.65 -25.17 -16.78
C ALA A 187 -14.48 -23.89 -16.93
N THR A 188 -15.41 -23.70 -16.01
CA THR A 188 -16.23 -22.49 -15.91
C THR A 188 -15.54 -21.49 -14.99
N ILE A 189 -15.13 -20.34 -15.53
CA ILE A 189 -14.35 -19.34 -14.81
C ILE A 189 -15.30 -18.53 -13.90
N ASP A 190 -14.86 -18.29 -12.66
CA ASP A 190 -15.63 -17.50 -11.71
C ASP A 190 -15.65 -16.01 -12.10
N THR A 191 -16.74 -15.64 -12.76
CA THR A 191 -17.02 -14.29 -13.27
C THR A 191 -18.22 -13.67 -12.55
N ARG A 192 -18.54 -14.14 -11.32
CA ARG A 192 -19.75 -13.73 -10.59
C ARG A 192 -19.88 -12.23 -10.34
N PHE A 193 -18.75 -11.50 -10.33
CA PHE A 193 -18.70 -10.05 -10.10
C PHE A 193 -18.69 -9.22 -11.38
N VAL A 194 -18.60 -9.86 -12.55
CA VAL A 194 -18.63 -9.18 -13.85
C VAL A 194 -20.09 -9.04 -14.29
N THR A 195 -20.77 -8.04 -13.74
CA THR A 195 -22.21 -7.84 -13.91
C THR A 195 -22.58 -6.44 -14.38
N THR A 196 -23.68 -6.33 -15.11
CA THR A 196 -24.32 -5.06 -15.47
C THR A 196 -25.78 -5.03 -15.02
N PRO A 197 -26.35 -3.85 -14.70
CA PRO A 197 -27.72 -3.75 -14.23
C PRO A 197 -28.69 -4.02 -15.39
N THR A 198 -29.71 -4.85 -15.14
CA THR A 198 -30.83 -5.00 -16.08
C THR A 198 -31.61 -3.68 -16.22
N ALA A 199 -32.39 -3.55 -17.30
CA ALA A 199 -33.29 -2.39 -17.48
C ALA A 199 -34.26 -2.20 -16.30
N LEU A 200 -34.72 -3.29 -15.69
CA LEU A 200 -35.57 -3.26 -14.49
C LEU A 200 -34.82 -2.65 -13.29
N LYS A 201 -33.60 -3.12 -13.03
CA LYS A 201 -32.75 -2.61 -11.95
C LYS A 201 -32.42 -1.14 -12.15
N LEU A 202 -32.01 -0.76 -13.36
CA LEU A 202 -31.70 0.63 -13.69
C LEU A 202 -32.93 1.55 -13.54
N THR A 203 -34.11 1.12 -14.00
CA THR A 203 -35.35 1.89 -13.84
C THR A 203 -35.72 2.09 -12.38
N ALA A 204 -35.59 1.04 -11.55
CA ALA A 204 -35.85 1.11 -10.12
C ALA A 204 -34.91 2.10 -9.42
N ILE A 205 -33.62 2.11 -9.79
CA ILE A 205 -32.62 3.06 -9.29
C ILE A 205 -33.01 4.49 -9.65
N VAL A 206 -33.24 4.77 -10.94
CA VAL A 206 -33.55 6.14 -11.42
C VAL A 206 -34.85 6.66 -10.79
N LEU A 207 -35.90 5.83 -10.77
CA LEU A 207 -37.17 6.20 -10.16
C LEU A 207 -37.02 6.41 -8.64
N GLY A 208 -36.27 5.54 -7.96
CA GLY A 208 -36.00 5.65 -6.54
C GLY A 208 -35.26 6.93 -6.14
N ILE A 209 -34.26 7.33 -6.94
CA ILE A 209 -33.56 8.61 -6.78
C ILE A 209 -34.53 9.78 -6.98
N ALA A 210 -35.33 9.76 -8.05
CA ALA A 210 -36.32 10.81 -8.32
C ALA A 210 -37.35 10.95 -7.19
N MET A 211 -37.86 9.83 -6.68
CA MET A 211 -38.80 9.80 -5.55
C MET A 211 -38.17 10.34 -4.26
N THR A 212 -36.90 10.00 -4.00
CA THR A 212 -36.14 10.53 -2.86
C THR A 212 -35.99 12.04 -2.98
N LEU A 213 -35.56 12.57 -4.13
CA LEU A 213 -35.43 14.01 -4.35
C LEU A 213 -36.77 14.75 -4.18
N LEU A 214 -37.85 14.21 -4.73
CA LEU A 214 -39.19 14.78 -4.60
C LEU A 214 -39.67 14.78 -3.14
N SER A 215 -39.30 13.76 -2.36
CA SER A 215 -39.61 13.69 -0.92
C SER A 215 -38.87 14.79 -0.12
N LEU A 216 -37.61 15.06 -0.47
CA LEU A 216 -36.80 16.11 0.16
C LEU A 216 -37.31 17.51 -0.18
N VAL A 217 -37.68 17.76 -1.43
CA VAL A 217 -38.32 19.02 -1.85
C VAL A 217 -39.61 19.23 -1.05
N SER A 218 -40.44 18.19 -0.94
CA SER A 218 -41.68 18.24 -0.17
C SER A 218 -41.43 18.51 1.32
N LEU A 219 -40.40 17.89 1.91
CA LEU A 219 -39.97 18.17 3.29
C LEU A 219 -39.52 19.63 3.47
N GLY A 220 -38.79 20.19 2.50
CA GLY A 220 -38.39 21.59 2.48
C GLY A 220 -39.57 22.56 2.45
N ILE A 221 -40.60 22.24 1.66
CA ILE A 221 -41.86 23.01 1.64
C ILE A 221 -42.57 22.92 2.98
N LEU A 222 -42.66 21.73 3.60
CA LEU A 222 -43.25 21.56 4.94
C LEU A 222 -42.45 22.32 6.02
N ASP A 223 -41.13 22.42 5.90
CA ASP A 223 -40.29 23.17 6.82
C ASP A 223 -40.57 24.68 6.77
N SER A 224 -41.06 25.19 5.63
CA SER A 224 -41.42 26.60 5.44
C SER A 224 -42.78 26.99 6.02
N GLY A 225 -43.57 26.02 6.51
CA GLY A 225 -44.92 26.25 7.04
C GLY A 225 -45.00 26.97 8.39
N ASP A 226 -43.88 27.42 8.97
CA ASP A 226 -43.85 28.23 10.21
C ASP A 226 -43.89 29.75 9.95
N GLY A 227 -44.06 30.18 8.70
CA GLY A 227 -44.09 31.58 8.30
C GLY A 227 -42.71 32.25 8.29
N ARG A 228 -41.64 31.54 8.66
CA ARG A 228 -40.27 32.07 8.62
C ARG A 228 -39.64 31.76 7.27
N ARG A 229 -39.41 32.80 6.46
CA ARG A 229 -38.62 32.65 5.22
C ARG A 229 -37.18 32.25 5.54
N HIS A 230 -36.63 31.34 4.74
CA HIS A 230 -35.18 31.13 4.70
C HIS A 230 -34.54 32.45 4.27
N LYS A 231 -33.90 33.18 5.19
CA LYS A 231 -33.24 34.44 4.82
C LYS A 231 -32.02 34.20 3.92
N ARG A 232 -31.24 33.13 4.13
CA ARG A 232 -30.07 32.72 3.31
C ARG A 232 -29.78 31.22 3.42
N PHE A 233 -29.35 30.59 2.32
CA PHE A 233 -28.85 29.20 2.34
C PHE A 233 -27.47 29.13 3.01
N LEU A 234 -26.53 29.98 2.59
CA LEU A 234 -25.20 30.10 3.19
C LEU A 234 -25.12 31.24 4.23
N PRO A 235 -24.22 31.17 5.22
CA PRO A 235 -23.96 32.25 6.17
C PRO A 235 -23.60 33.58 5.47
N ALA A 236 -23.95 34.70 6.11
CA ALA A 236 -23.70 36.04 5.54
C ALA A 236 -22.21 36.35 5.27
N ARG A 237 -21.29 35.65 5.95
CA ARG A 237 -19.84 35.83 5.81
C ARG A 237 -19.15 34.68 5.09
N TRP A 238 -19.90 33.86 4.36
CA TRP A 238 -19.37 32.73 3.60
C TRP A 238 -18.22 33.21 2.71
N TRP A 239 -18.50 34.15 1.81
CA TRP A 239 -17.56 34.67 0.81
C TRP A 239 -16.52 35.69 1.32
N THR A 240 -16.32 35.83 2.63
CA THR A 240 -15.39 36.85 3.16
C THR A 240 -14.00 36.26 3.39
N LEU A 241 -12.98 36.71 2.67
CA LEU A 241 -11.61 36.23 2.87
C LEU A 241 -10.93 36.92 4.06
N ARG A 242 -10.20 36.16 4.88
CA ARG A 242 -9.36 36.63 5.98
C ARG A 242 -7.90 36.23 5.72
N PRO A 243 -6.91 36.95 6.28
CA PRO A 243 -5.50 36.61 6.10
C PRO A 243 -5.16 35.15 6.47
N ILE A 244 -5.77 34.62 7.52
CA ILE A 244 -5.57 33.23 7.94
C ILE A 244 -6.07 32.21 6.91
N ASP A 245 -7.10 32.53 6.12
CA ASP A 245 -7.53 31.66 5.03
C ASP A 245 -6.43 31.56 3.98
N GLY A 246 -5.80 32.69 3.64
CA GLY A 246 -4.66 32.73 2.74
C GLY A 246 -3.50 31.86 3.23
N VAL A 247 -3.19 31.90 4.53
CA VAL A 247 -2.14 31.04 5.13
C VAL A 247 -2.48 29.56 4.99
N VAL A 248 -3.69 29.15 5.35
CA VAL A 248 -4.10 27.73 5.26
C VAL A 248 -4.13 27.25 3.80
N ILE A 249 -4.65 28.08 2.87
CA ILE A 249 -4.66 27.77 1.44
C ILE A 249 -3.24 27.61 0.89
N VAL A 250 -2.32 28.51 1.23
CA VAL A 250 -0.92 28.44 0.79
C VAL A 250 -0.22 27.21 1.34
N VAL A 251 -0.40 26.89 2.62
CA VAL A 251 0.19 25.69 3.22
C VAL A 251 -0.37 24.43 2.58
N LEU A 252 -1.69 24.32 2.40
CA LEU A 252 -2.31 23.17 1.73
C LEU A 252 -1.89 23.06 0.26
N GLY A 253 -1.76 24.18 -0.47
CA GLY A 253 -1.34 24.19 -1.87
C GLY A 253 0.13 23.80 -2.03
N LEU A 254 0.99 24.32 -1.16
CA LEU A 254 2.39 23.90 -1.07
C LEU A 254 2.46 22.39 -0.80
N TRP A 255 1.69 21.91 0.18
CA TRP A 255 1.68 20.49 0.57
C TRP A 255 1.09 19.57 -0.50
N TRP A 256 0.05 19.98 -1.20
CA TRP A 256 -0.50 19.25 -2.35
C TRP A 256 0.58 19.00 -3.42
N PHE A 257 1.50 19.96 -3.57
CA PHE A 257 2.56 19.89 -4.58
C PHE A 257 3.83 19.17 -4.11
N LEU A 258 4.29 19.34 -2.87
CA LEU A 258 5.56 18.74 -2.37
C LEU A 258 5.39 17.67 -1.28
N GLY A 259 4.19 17.53 -0.74
CA GLY A 259 3.88 16.64 0.38
C GLY A 259 4.05 15.16 0.03
N GLY A 260 4.40 14.37 1.05
CA GLY A 260 4.57 12.92 0.92
C GLY A 260 3.27 12.20 0.54
N ASN A 261 3.42 11.02 -0.05
CA ASN A 261 2.31 10.08 -0.28
C ASN A 261 1.83 9.45 1.03
N THR A 262 0.62 8.90 0.98
CA THR A 262 0.15 7.97 2.02
C THR A 262 0.54 6.54 1.63
N SER A 263 0.32 5.58 2.53
CA SER A 263 0.68 4.16 2.31
C SER A 263 -0.04 3.58 1.09
N ASP A 264 -1.35 3.79 0.98
CA ASP A 264 -2.21 3.04 0.05
C ASP A 264 -2.48 3.84 -1.25
N ASP A 265 -1.67 4.87 -1.54
CA ASP A 265 -1.82 5.66 -2.76
C ASP A 265 -1.71 4.76 -3.99
N GLY A 266 -0.71 3.88 -4.03
CA GLY A 266 -0.50 2.95 -5.14
C GLY A 266 -1.60 1.88 -5.23
N TYR A 267 -2.06 1.38 -4.09
CA TYR A 267 -3.16 0.42 -4.01
C TYR A 267 -4.44 0.97 -4.66
N ASN A 268 -4.91 2.14 -4.19
CA ASN A 268 -6.15 2.73 -4.70
C ASN A 268 -6.03 3.18 -6.16
N PHE A 269 -4.83 3.64 -6.55
CA PHE A 269 -4.52 4.02 -7.93
C PHE A 269 -4.61 2.84 -8.90
N THR A 270 -4.02 1.69 -8.57
CA THR A 270 -4.07 0.50 -9.44
C THR A 270 -5.48 -0.05 -9.57
N VAL A 271 -6.24 -0.14 -8.48
CA VAL A 271 -7.65 -0.58 -8.52
C VAL A 271 -8.46 0.29 -9.48
N GLY A 272 -8.34 1.62 -9.39
CA GLY A 272 -9.03 2.53 -10.31
C GLY A 272 -8.58 2.41 -11.77
N ARG A 273 -7.32 2.04 -12.04
CA ARG A 273 -6.79 1.84 -13.41
C ARG A 273 -7.21 0.52 -14.05
N VAL A 274 -7.38 -0.54 -13.25
CA VAL A 274 -7.71 -1.88 -13.74
C VAL A 274 -9.23 -2.11 -13.80
N ALA A 275 -10.02 -1.34 -13.04
CA ALA A 275 -11.47 -1.50 -12.92
C ALA A 275 -12.23 -1.56 -14.27
N ASP A 276 -11.84 -0.76 -15.28
CA ASP A 276 -12.49 -0.81 -16.60
C ASP A 276 -12.33 -2.16 -17.30
N ALA A 277 -11.12 -2.71 -17.26
CA ALA A 277 -10.84 -3.98 -17.92
C ALA A 277 -11.46 -5.15 -17.15
N ALA A 278 -11.45 -5.06 -15.81
CA ALA A 278 -12.03 -6.07 -14.93
C ALA A 278 -13.57 -6.08 -14.95
N GLY A 279 -14.20 -4.92 -15.24
CA GLY A 279 -15.65 -4.72 -15.22
C GLY A 279 -16.21 -4.28 -13.86
N TYR A 280 -15.39 -4.25 -12.81
CA TYR A 280 -15.76 -3.85 -11.44
C TYR A 280 -14.51 -3.39 -10.66
N PRO A 281 -14.63 -2.67 -9.53
CA PRO A 281 -13.50 -2.27 -8.69
C PRO A 281 -12.95 -3.48 -7.92
N ILE A 282 -12.18 -4.30 -8.64
CA ILE A 282 -11.55 -5.52 -8.15
C ILE A 282 -10.52 -5.23 -7.06
N ASN A 283 -10.51 -6.06 -6.01
CA ASN A 283 -9.37 -6.12 -5.11
C ASN A 283 -8.19 -6.81 -5.82
N TYR A 284 -7.38 -5.99 -6.49
CA TYR A 284 -6.32 -6.44 -7.40
C TYR A 284 -5.15 -7.14 -6.70
N TYR A 285 -4.91 -6.86 -5.42
CA TYR A 285 -3.72 -7.32 -4.72
C TYR A 285 -3.98 -8.43 -3.69
N ARG A 286 -5.24 -8.72 -3.34
CA ARG A 286 -5.62 -9.64 -2.26
C ARG A 286 -7.06 -10.13 -2.45
N TYR A 287 -7.47 -11.13 -1.67
CA TYR A 287 -8.86 -11.59 -1.53
C TYR A 287 -9.44 -12.22 -2.80
N PHE A 288 -8.61 -12.87 -3.63
CA PHE A 288 -9.09 -13.69 -4.75
C PHE A 288 -9.97 -12.89 -5.75
N GLY A 289 -9.70 -11.59 -5.88
CA GLY A 289 -10.40 -10.70 -6.81
C GLY A 289 -11.83 -10.34 -6.44
N VAL A 290 -12.25 -10.45 -5.17
CA VAL A 290 -13.57 -9.92 -4.76
C VAL A 290 -13.67 -8.40 -4.93
N PRO A 291 -14.87 -7.84 -5.13
CA PRO A 291 -15.06 -6.38 -5.25
C PRO A 291 -14.81 -5.68 -3.91
N GLN A 292 -14.39 -4.41 -3.98
CA GLN A 292 -14.23 -3.54 -2.79
C GLN A 292 -15.55 -3.02 -2.22
N ASP A 293 -16.67 -3.33 -2.86
CA ASP A 293 -18.01 -2.98 -2.39
C ASP A 293 -18.38 -3.80 -1.13
N PRO A 294 -19.08 -3.20 -0.15
CA PRO A 294 -19.96 -2.03 -0.25
C PRO A 294 -19.28 -0.67 0.02
N PHE A 295 -17.95 -0.63 0.12
CA PHE A 295 -17.19 0.59 0.48
C PHE A 295 -16.53 1.26 -0.75
N GLY A 296 -17.00 0.96 -1.97
CA GLY A 296 -16.20 1.11 -3.18
C GLY A 296 -16.36 2.40 -4.00
N TRP A 297 -17.31 3.28 -3.69
CA TRP A 297 -17.68 4.35 -4.63
C TRP A 297 -16.57 5.34 -4.96
N HIS A 298 -15.63 5.56 -4.02
CA HIS A 298 -14.48 6.42 -4.26
C HIS A 298 -13.53 5.86 -5.33
N TYR A 299 -13.48 4.54 -5.53
CA TYR A 299 -12.74 3.92 -6.64
C TYR A 299 -13.32 4.30 -7.99
N GLN A 300 -14.65 4.49 -8.09
CA GLN A 300 -15.28 4.94 -9.32
C GLN A 300 -14.88 6.38 -9.68
N VAL A 301 -14.67 7.23 -8.67
CA VAL A 301 -14.13 8.59 -8.89
C VAL A 301 -12.68 8.51 -9.38
N ILE A 302 -11.86 7.67 -8.74
CA ILE A 302 -10.46 7.47 -9.15
C ILE A 302 -10.40 6.93 -10.59
N ARG A 303 -11.22 5.93 -10.92
CA ARG A 303 -11.39 5.39 -12.28
C ARG A 303 -11.78 6.47 -13.28
N ALA A 304 -12.78 7.30 -12.98
CA ALA A 304 -13.15 8.40 -13.86
C ALA A 304 -11.99 9.38 -14.09
N MET A 305 -11.18 9.63 -13.07
CA MET A 305 -10.03 10.53 -13.13
C MET A 305 -8.85 9.97 -13.92
N THR A 306 -8.63 8.64 -13.91
CA THR A 306 -7.52 8.00 -14.63
C THR A 306 -7.66 8.12 -16.14
N HIS A 307 -8.88 8.27 -16.67
CA HIS A 307 -9.13 8.57 -18.09
C HIS A 307 -8.66 9.97 -18.50
N VAL A 308 -8.58 10.92 -17.57
CA VAL A 308 -8.15 12.29 -17.86
C VAL A 308 -6.63 12.40 -17.77
N SER A 309 -6.06 11.97 -16.65
CA SER A 309 -4.61 11.99 -16.43
C SER A 309 -4.21 11.04 -15.31
N LEU A 310 -2.99 10.54 -15.40
CA LEU A 310 -2.35 9.72 -14.36
C LEU A 310 -1.36 10.54 -13.51
N ALA A 311 -1.26 11.86 -13.74
CA ALA A 311 -0.36 12.73 -13.00
C ALA A 311 -0.72 12.80 -11.51
N ALA A 312 0.28 12.70 -10.62
CA ALA A 312 0.05 12.72 -9.19
C ALA A 312 -0.69 13.97 -8.65
N PRO A 313 -0.40 15.21 -9.11
CA PRO A 313 -1.16 16.39 -8.67
C PRO A 313 -2.65 16.32 -9.04
N TRP A 314 -2.96 15.78 -10.22
CA TRP A 314 -4.35 15.58 -10.66
C TRP A 314 -5.05 14.55 -9.78
N MET A 315 -4.45 13.37 -9.59
CA MET A 315 -5.03 12.31 -8.78
C MET A 315 -5.25 12.70 -7.31
N ARG A 316 -4.42 13.61 -6.76
CA ARG A 316 -4.57 14.16 -5.39
C ARG A 316 -5.49 15.38 -5.29
N LEU A 317 -6.00 15.89 -6.41
CA LEU A 317 -6.83 17.08 -6.43
C LEU A 317 -8.09 16.97 -5.53
N PRO A 318 -8.81 15.82 -5.48
CA PRO A 318 -9.95 15.67 -4.58
C PRO A 318 -9.58 15.87 -3.11
N ALA A 319 -8.46 15.29 -2.65
CA ALA A 319 -7.98 15.47 -1.28
C ALA A 319 -7.66 16.93 -0.99
N PHE A 320 -6.98 17.63 -1.90
CA PHE A 320 -6.71 19.07 -1.76
C PHE A 320 -7.99 19.90 -1.66
N LEU A 321 -8.96 19.70 -2.56
CA LEU A 321 -10.23 20.43 -2.56
C LEU A 321 -11.06 20.13 -1.31
N LEU A 322 -11.03 18.89 -0.81
CA LEU A 322 -11.65 18.51 0.46
C LEU A 322 -10.98 19.19 1.65
N GLY A 323 -9.65 19.35 1.63
CA GLY A 323 -8.93 20.12 2.65
C GLY A 323 -9.36 21.59 2.69
N LEU A 324 -9.48 22.22 1.51
CA LEU A 324 -10.01 23.57 1.38
C LEU A 324 -11.44 23.68 1.91
N LEU A 325 -12.31 22.73 1.52
CA LEU A 325 -13.70 22.67 1.99
C LEU A 325 -13.78 22.46 3.50
N GLY A 326 -12.96 21.58 4.07
CA GLY A 326 -12.88 21.32 5.50
C GLY A 326 -12.52 22.58 6.30
N TRP A 327 -11.48 23.30 5.86
CA TRP A 327 -11.13 24.61 6.44
C TRP A 327 -12.25 25.64 6.30
N TRP A 328 -12.90 25.67 5.13
CA TRP A 328 -13.99 26.59 4.87
C TRP A 328 -15.19 26.33 5.80
N LEU A 329 -15.59 25.08 5.98
CA LEU A 329 -16.63 24.67 6.92
C LEU A 329 -16.26 25.06 8.36
N LEU A 330 -15.01 24.82 8.77
CA LEU A 330 -14.52 25.19 10.09
C LEU A 330 -14.61 26.70 10.35
N SER A 331 -14.05 27.51 9.45
CA SER A 331 -13.97 28.96 9.60
C SER A 331 -15.33 29.66 9.49
N ARG A 332 -16.27 29.09 8.72
CA ARG A 332 -17.54 29.75 8.36
C ARG A 332 -18.79 29.17 9.03
N GLU A 333 -18.91 27.87 9.21
CA GLU A 333 -20.05 27.24 9.91
C GLU A 333 -19.72 26.97 11.38
N VAL A 334 -18.62 26.26 11.65
CA VAL A 334 -18.34 25.70 12.98
C VAL A 334 -17.98 26.80 13.97
N ILE A 335 -16.91 27.56 13.71
CA ILE A 335 -16.39 28.57 14.65
C ILE A 335 -17.45 29.59 15.06
N PRO A 336 -18.24 30.19 14.14
CA PRO A 336 -19.31 31.12 14.53
C PRO A 336 -20.40 30.46 15.38
N ARG A 337 -20.62 29.16 15.23
CA ARG A 337 -21.64 28.42 15.97
C ARG A 337 -21.23 28.12 17.41
N LEU A 338 -19.92 28.03 17.69
CA LEU A 338 -19.38 27.78 19.03
C LEU A 338 -19.50 28.98 19.99
N GLY A 339 -19.98 30.13 19.52
CA GLY A 339 -20.33 31.28 20.34
C GLY A 339 -19.56 32.56 19.97
N ARG A 340 -20.00 33.68 20.54
CA ARG A 340 -19.46 35.02 20.25
C ARG A 340 -17.98 35.13 20.62
N THR A 341 -17.56 34.55 21.74
CA THR A 341 -16.16 34.63 22.19
C THR A 341 -15.23 33.88 21.24
N VAL A 342 -15.61 32.68 20.80
CA VAL A 342 -14.79 31.88 19.87
C VAL A 342 -14.66 32.58 18.52
N ARG A 343 -15.77 33.11 17.98
CA ARG A 343 -15.83 33.82 16.69
C ARG A 343 -14.87 35.01 16.58
N HIS A 344 -14.66 35.74 17.67
CA HIS A 344 -13.86 36.97 17.70
C HIS A 344 -12.48 36.77 18.35
N SER A 345 -12.11 35.54 18.71
CA SER A 345 -10.83 35.24 19.34
C SER A 345 -9.77 34.90 18.28
N THR A 346 -8.72 35.73 18.20
CA THR A 346 -7.55 35.46 17.34
C THR A 346 -6.85 34.14 17.74
N PRO A 347 -6.58 33.86 19.03
CA PRO A 347 -6.07 32.55 19.45
C PRO A 347 -6.93 31.37 18.99
N ALA A 348 -8.26 31.47 19.07
CA ALA A 348 -9.15 30.39 18.66
C ALA A 348 -9.01 30.05 17.17
N LEU A 349 -8.93 31.08 16.31
CA LEU A 349 -8.75 30.90 14.87
C LEU A 349 -7.41 30.24 14.54
N TRP A 350 -6.32 30.70 15.14
CA TRP A 350 -4.99 30.14 14.89
C TRP A 350 -4.81 28.75 15.48
N THR A 351 -5.37 28.46 16.66
CA THR A 351 -5.31 27.10 17.23
C THR A 351 -6.14 26.13 16.38
N CYS A 352 -7.29 26.56 15.85
CA CYS A 352 -8.06 25.79 14.89
C CYS A 352 -7.25 25.45 13.63
N ALA A 353 -6.62 26.46 13.01
CA ALA A 353 -5.82 26.28 11.80
C ALA A 353 -4.62 25.37 12.04
N ALA A 354 -3.87 25.60 13.13
CA ALA A 354 -2.67 24.83 13.44
C ALA A 354 -2.98 23.36 13.74
N VAL A 355 -4.04 23.05 14.50
CA VAL A 355 -4.44 21.65 14.77
C VAL A 355 -5.03 20.99 13.53
N PHE A 356 -5.83 21.72 12.73
CA PHE A 356 -6.33 21.21 11.46
C PHE A 356 -5.17 20.81 10.54
N LEU A 357 -4.17 21.67 10.35
CA LEU A 357 -2.99 21.38 9.54
C LEU A 357 -2.13 20.25 10.14
N ALA A 358 -1.89 20.25 11.46
CA ALA A 358 -1.11 19.21 12.13
C ALA A 358 -1.70 17.80 12.00
N ILE A 359 -3.00 17.66 11.74
CA ILE A 359 -3.64 16.36 11.45
C ILE A 359 -3.83 16.18 9.93
N TRP A 360 -4.12 17.25 9.17
CA TRP A 360 -4.37 17.11 7.74
C TRP A 360 -3.11 16.72 6.96
N LEU A 361 -1.98 17.39 7.20
CA LEU A 361 -0.77 17.22 6.40
C LEU A 361 -0.20 15.78 6.48
N PRO A 362 -0.12 15.13 7.66
CA PRO A 362 0.47 13.79 7.78
C PRO A 362 -0.43 12.63 7.32
N PHE A 363 -1.73 12.86 7.20
CA PHE A 363 -2.74 11.81 6.94
C PHE A 363 -3.52 11.99 5.63
N ASN A 364 -3.94 13.21 5.30
CA ASN A 364 -4.99 13.49 4.31
C ASN A 364 -4.45 14.13 3.01
N ASN A 365 -3.32 13.63 2.50
CA ASN A 365 -2.70 14.10 1.26
C ASN A 365 -2.84 13.13 0.07
N GLY A 366 -3.14 11.87 0.35
CA GLY A 366 -3.12 10.77 -0.59
C GLY A 366 -4.44 10.51 -1.34
N LEU A 367 -4.53 9.33 -1.94
CA LEU A 367 -5.74 8.79 -2.60
C LEU A 367 -6.65 8.02 -1.65
N ARG A 368 -6.20 7.80 -0.41
CA ARG A 368 -7.03 7.15 0.61
C ARG A 368 -8.29 7.96 0.92
N PRO A 369 -9.36 7.32 1.42
CA PRO A 369 -10.64 7.98 1.63
C PRO A 369 -10.75 8.91 2.85
N GLU A 370 -9.80 8.93 3.79
CA GLU A 370 -9.91 9.71 5.03
C GLU A 370 -10.20 11.22 4.85
N PRO A 371 -9.68 11.92 3.81
CA PRO A 371 -10.08 13.30 3.53
C PRO A 371 -11.60 13.45 3.37
N ALA A 372 -12.24 12.51 2.67
CA ALA A 372 -13.68 12.51 2.45
C ALA A 372 -14.44 12.12 3.72
N LEU A 373 -13.91 11.19 4.52
CA LEU A 373 -14.48 10.84 5.84
C LEU A 373 -14.48 12.04 6.81
N ALA A 374 -13.35 12.75 6.90
CA ALA A 374 -13.18 13.92 7.77
C ALA A 374 -14.16 15.04 7.41
N VAL A 375 -14.30 15.34 6.11
CA VAL A 375 -15.21 16.38 5.62
C VAL A 375 -16.67 15.93 5.68
N GLY A 376 -16.97 14.68 5.33
CA GLY A 376 -18.32 14.10 5.36
C GLY A 376 -18.92 14.09 6.77
N ALA A 377 -18.13 13.73 7.78
CA ALA A 377 -18.53 13.84 9.17
C ALA A 377 -18.71 15.30 9.63
N LEU A 378 -17.85 16.21 9.17
CA LEU A 378 -17.97 17.64 9.46
C LEU A 378 -19.23 18.25 8.83
N LEU A 379 -19.55 17.89 7.59
CA LEU A 379 -20.79 18.25 6.89
C LEU A 379 -22.01 17.72 7.63
N THR A 380 -21.97 16.45 8.06
CA THR A 380 -23.01 15.83 8.89
C THR A 380 -23.23 16.62 10.18
N TRP A 381 -22.16 16.95 10.91
CA TRP A 381 -22.24 17.75 12.12
C TRP A 381 -22.83 19.15 11.85
N CYS A 382 -22.38 19.84 10.81
CA CYS A 382 -22.88 21.16 10.43
C CYS A 382 -24.39 21.12 10.11
N ALA A 383 -24.83 20.11 9.36
CA ALA A 383 -26.21 19.93 8.95
C ALA A 383 -27.13 19.57 10.15
N VAL A 384 -26.68 18.69 11.05
CA VAL A 384 -27.35 18.38 12.33
C VAL A 384 -27.48 19.63 13.19
N ASP A 385 -26.40 20.38 13.37
CA ASP A 385 -26.42 21.57 14.23
C ASP A 385 -27.31 22.67 13.64
N ARG A 386 -27.32 22.80 12.31
CA ARG A 386 -28.23 23.68 11.58
C ARG A 386 -29.69 23.27 11.75
N SER A 387 -30.00 21.97 11.72
CA SER A 387 -31.35 21.46 12.02
C SER A 387 -31.79 21.83 13.44
N ILE A 388 -30.93 21.65 14.44
CA ILE A 388 -31.20 22.00 15.83
C ILE A 388 -31.43 23.51 16.00
N ALA A 389 -30.58 24.33 15.37
CA ALA A 389 -30.63 25.78 15.45
C ALA A 389 -31.89 26.36 14.80
N THR A 390 -32.23 25.88 13.60
CA THR A 390 -33.35 26.41 12.80
C THR A 390 -34.69 25.74 13.10
N GLY A 391 -34.68 24.54 13.70
CA GLY A 391 -35.89 23.73 13.93
C GLY A 391 -36.43 23.03 12.67
N ARG A 392 -35.65 22.97 11.58
CA ARG A 392 -36.00 22.41 10.27
C ARG A 392 -35.46 20.98 10.11
N PHE A 393 -36.14 20.12 9.37
CA PHE A 393 -35.76 18.71 9.19
C PHE A 393 -35.10 18.41 7.84
N LEU A 394 -35.21 19.28 6.83
CA LEU A 394 -34.45 19.13 5.58
C LEU A 394 -32.93 19.08 5.83
N PRO A 395 -32.32 19.92 6.71
CA PRO A 395 -30.90 19.78 7.04
C PRO A 395 -30.57 18.45 7.72
N LEU A 396 -31.52 17.85 8.46
CA LEU A 396 -31.33 16.53 9.04
C LEU A 396 -31.35 15.44 7.96
N ALA A 397 -32.28 15.51 6.99
CA ALA A 397 -32.31 14.59 5.86
C ALA A 397 -31.06 14.70 4.98
N THR A 398 -30.50 15.90 4.79
CA THR A 398 -29.20 16.05 4.12
C THR A 398 -28.05 15.51 4.97
N ALA A 399 -28.12 15.64 6.31
CA ALA A 399 -27.13 15.06 7.20
C ALA A 399 -27.13 13.53 7.12
N THR A 400 -28.29 12.90 6.98
CA THR A 400 -28.38 11.43 6.80
C THR A 400 -27.80 10.98 5.47
N ILE A 401 -27.96 11.76 4.38
CA ILE A 401 -27.28 11.48 3.11
C ILE A 401 -25.76 11.56 3.29
N PHE A 402 -25.25 12.66 3.86
CA PHE A 402 -23.81 12.78 4.10
C PHE A 402 -23.28 11.64 4.97
N ALA A 403 -23.99 11.27 6.04
CA ALA A 403 -23.58 10.17 6.90
C ALA A 403 -23.59 8.82 6.18
N ALA A 404 -24.65 8.52 5.41
CA ALA A 404 -24.78 7.27 4.67
C ALA A 404 -23.70 7.14 3.58
N PHE A 405 -23.50 8.19 2.78
CA PHE A 405 -22.43 8.20 1.76
C PHE A 405 -21.04 8.18 2.39
N THR A 406 -20.84 8.81 3.55
CA THR A 406 -19.55 8.74 4.29
C THR A 406 -19.28 7.32 4.80
N LEU A 407 -20.30 6.62 5.29
CA LEU A 407 -20.21 5.23 5.72
C LEU A 407 -19.87 4.29 4.55
N ALA A 408 -20.47 4.52 3.38
CA ALA A 408 -20.21 3.75 2.17
C ALA A 408 -18.85 4.03 1.50
N ILE A 409 -18.01 4.89 2.08
CA ILE A 409 -16.62 5.06 1.62
C ILE A 409 -15.69 4.06 2.31
N ALA A 410 -15.87 3.86 3.61
CA ALA A 410 -15.00 3.01 4.43
C ALA A 410 -15.64 2.77 5.81
N PRO A 411 -15.26 1.71 6.54
CA PRO A 411 -15.77 1.44 7.90
C PRO A 411 -15.58 2.60 8.89
N GLY A 412 -14.51 3.39 8.75
CA GLY A 412 -14.27 4.60 9.56
C GLY A 412 -15.34 5.69 9.41
N GLY A 413 -16.15 5.64 8.34
CA GLY A 413 -17.26 6.56 8.09
C GLY A 413 -18.39 6.49 9.12
N LEU A 414 -18.41 5.45 9.96
CA LEU A 414 -19.29 5.38 11.13
C LEU A 414 -19.14 6.57 12.09
N MET A 415 -18.04 7.31 12.05
CA MET A 415 -17.90 8.61 12.74
C MET A 415 -19.05 9.58 12.43
N ALA A 416 -19.57 9.60 11.20
CA ALA A 416 -20.68 10.47 10.85
C ALA A 416 -21.97 10.09 11.61
N VAL A 417 -22.14 8.81 11.96
CA VAL A 417 -23.24 8.33 12.81
C VAL A 417 -23.12 8.90 14.23
N ALA A 418 -21.91 9.02 14.79
CA ALA A 418 -21.71 9.68 16.09
C ALA A 418 -22.22 11.14 16.08
N ALA A 419 -22.07 11.86 14.95
CA ALA A 419 -22.62 13.21 14.80
C ALA A 419 -24.15 13.24 14.80
N LEU A 420 -24.81 12.26 14.18
CA LEU A 420 -26.27 12.10 14.23
C LEU A 420 -26.75 11.80 15.66
N VAL A 421 -26.12 10.85 16.34
CA VAL A 421 -26.46 10.44 17.72
C VAL A 421 -26.29 11.60 18.70
N ALA A 422 -25.20 12.37 18.58
CA ALA A 422 -24.97 13.56 19.41
C ALA A 422 -26.08 14.63 19.30
N GLY A 423 -26.82 14.64 18.18
CA GLY A 423 -27.95 15.54 17.92
C GLY A 423 -29.31 15.02 18.34
N ILE A 424 -29.45 13.75 18.74
CA ILE A 424 -30.76 13.08 18.82
C ILE A 424 -31.75 13.76 19.78
N ARG A 425 -31.32 14.07 21.00
CA ARG A 425 -32.18 14.64 22.05
C ARG A 425 -32.80 16.00 21.65
N PRO A 426 -32.04 17.01 21.19
CA PRO A 426 -32.64 18.26 20.74
C PRO A 426 -33.52 18.08 19.50
N LEU A 427 -33.20 17.14 18.60
CA LEU A 427 -34.02 16.84 17.42
C LEU A 427 -35.36 16.21 17.80
N ILE A 428 -35.40 15.26 18.75
CA ILE A 428 -36.65 14.68 19.28
C ILE A 428 -37.54 15.78 19.87
N LYS A 429 -36.97 16.74 20.61
CA LYS A 429 -37.75 17.88 21.13
C LYS A 429 -38.36 18.73 20.03
N ARG A 430 -37.68 18.90 18.89
CA ARG A 430 -38.23 19.59 17.72
C ARG A 430 -39.31 18.76 17.03
N LEU A 431 -39.11 17.45 16.92
CA LEU A 431 -40.05 16.52 16.31
C LEU A 431 -41.35 16.45 17.10
N ALA A 432 -41.27 16.37 18.43
CA ALA A 432 -42.43 16.38 19.32
C ALA A 432 -43.27 17.65 19.21
N LYS A 433 -42.64 18.81 18.92
CA LYS A 433 -43.39 20.05 18.64
C LYS A 433 -44.02 20.03 17.25
N ARG A 434 -43.33 19.45 16.26
CA ARG A 434 -43.75 19.47 14.86
C ARG A 434 -44.80 18.41 14.52
N ARG A 435 -44.82 17.27 15.22
CA ARG A 435 -45.78 16.17 14.97
C ARG A 435 -47.24 16.62 15.02
N HIS A 436 -47.58 17.56 15.91
CA HIS A 436 -48.95 18.07 16.03
C HIS A 436 -49.37 18.91 14.81
N ARG A 437 -48.41 19.62 14.19
CA ARG A 437 -48.66 20.43 13.01
C ARG A 437 -48.68 19.57 11.75
N ASP A 438 -47.60 18.83 11.51
CA ASP A 438 -47.30 18.21 10.21
C ASP A 438 -47.55 16.71 10.13
N GLY A 439 -47.78 16.05 11.26
CA GLY A 439 -47.78 14.58 11.35
C GLY A 439 -46.36 14.01 11.43
N LEU A 440 -46.26 12.73 11.80
CA LEU A 440 -44.97 12.04 11.97
C LEU A 440 -44.43 11.53 10.61
N LEU A 441 -45.28 10.87 9.84
CA LEU A 441 -44.91 10.22 8.57
C LEU A 441 -44.35 11.18 7.51
N PRO A 442 -44.91 12.38 7.27
CA PRO A 442 -44.36 13.33 6.29
C PRO A 442 -42.95 13.84 6.62
N ILE A 443 -42.47 13.61 7.86
CA ILE A 443 -41.12 13.98 8.29
C ILE A 443 -40.20 12.76 8.23
N LEU A 444 -40.67 11.60 8.72
CA LEU A 444 -39.84 10.40 8.79
C LEU A 444 -39.63 9.73 7.44
N ALA A 445 -40.64 9.71 6.56
CA ALA A 445 -40.51 9.03 5.25
C ALA A 445 -39.42 9.65 4.36
N PRO A 446 -39.29 10.99 4.22
CA PRO A 446 -38.16 11.58 3.49
C PRO A 446 -36.80 11.34 4.15
N ILE A 447 -36.73 11.29 5.49
CA ILE A 447 -35.46 10.98 6.21
C ILE A 447 -35.06 9.52 5.96
N LEU A 448 -36.02 8.59 5.96
CA LEU A 448 -35.80 7.19 5.65
C LEU A 448 -35.31 7.01 4.20
N ALA A 449 -35.96 7.66 3.24
CA ALA A 449 -35.53 7.68 1.84
C ALA A 449 -34.11 8.22 1.71
N ALA A 450 -33.82 9.33 2.38
CA ALA A 450 -32.50 9.96 2.39
C ALA A 450 -31.40 9.05 2.97
N GLY A 451 -31.69 8.31 4.05
CA GLY A 451 -30.74 7.38 4.67
C GLY A 451 -30.52 6.09 3.87
N THR A 452 -31.54 5.63 3.12
CA THR A 452 -31.46 4.41 2.30
C THR A 452 -30.97 4.67 0.87
N ALA A 453 -30.94 5.93 0.42
CA ALA A 453 -30.53 6.30 -0.93
C ALA A 453 -29.10 5.84 -1.32
N VAL A 454 -28.22 5.60 -0.34
CA VAL A 454 -26.87 5.08 -0.60
C VAL A 454 -26.89 3.67 -1.21
N LEU A 455 -27.94 2.89 -0.97
CA LEU A 455 -28.07 1.53 -1.52
C LEU A 455 -28.16 1.52 -3.05
N PHE A 456 -28.68 2.59 -3.65
CA PHE A 456 -28.71 2.74 -5.11
C PHE A 456 -27.32 2.81 -5.72
N GLU A 457 -26.35 3.33 -4.96
CA GLU A 457 -24.97 3.47 -5.39
C GLU A 457 -24.22 2.15 -5.12
N ILE A 458 -24.27 1.63 -3.89
CA ILE A 458 -23.63 0.36 -3.49
C ILE A 458 -24.02 -0.81 -4.40
N PHE A 459 -25.33 -0.91 -4.70
CA PHE A 459 -25.90 -2.00 -5.50
C PHE A 459 -26.25 -1.55 -6.91
N ALA A 460 -25.59 -0.51 -7.46
CA ALA A 460 -25.77 -0.13 -8.86
C ALA A 460 -25.48 -1.35 -9.75
N ASP A 461 -24.27 -1.90 -9.64
CA ASP A 461 -23.83 -3.04 -10.43
C ASP A 461 -23.87 -4.33 -9.60
N ASN A 462 -23.38 -4.32 -8.35
CA ASN A 462 -23.33 -5.49 -7.49
C ASN A 462 -24.71 -6.02 -7.05
N THR A 463 -24.72 -7.29 -6.66
CA THR A 463 -25.85 -7.99 -6.06
C THR A 463 -25.66 -8.20 -4.55
N LEU A 464 -26.73 -8.54 -3.83
CA LEU A 464 -26.64 -8.89 -2.42
C LEU A 464 -25.69 -10.08 -2.20
N SER A 465 -25.83 -11.12 -3.02
CA SER A 465 -24.98 -12.31 -2.96
C SER A 465 -23.50 -11.95 -3.12
N GLY A 466 -23.15 -11.15 -4.14
CA GLY A 466 -21.77 -10.73 -4.39
C GLY A 466 -21.13 -9.97 -3.22
N VAL A 467 -21.89 -9.08 -2.58
CA VAL A 467 -21.42 -8.33 -1.39
C VAL A 467 -21.24 -9.25 -0.18
N ILE A 468 -22.16 -10.20 0.06
CA ILE A 468 -22.03 -11.18 1.15
C ILE A 468 -20.80 -12.06 0.93
N THR A 469 -20.60 -12.57 -0.28
CA THR A 469 -19.42 -13.37 -0.62
C THR A 469 -18.13 -12.56 -0.44
N SER A 470 -18.08 -11.31 -0.92
CA SER A 470 -16.90 -10.44 -0.75
C SER A 470 -16.57 -10.23 0.73
N SER A 471 -17.58 -9.91 1.56
CA SER A 471 -17.39 -9.74 2.99
C SER A 471 -16.91 -11.02 3.68
N LYS A 472 -17.44 -12.19 3.27
CA LYS A 472 -17.02 -13.48 3.82
C LYS A 472 -15.55 -13.77 3.50
N VAL A 473 -15.14 -13.61 2.24
CA VAL A 473 -13.75 -13.81 1.81
C VAL A 473 -12.81 -12.86 2.55
N ALA A 474 -13.15 -11.56 2.65
CA ALA A 474 -12.33 -10.59 3.36
C ALA A 474 -12.18 -10.91 4.86
N SER A 475 -13.24 -11.42 5.50
CA SER A 475 -13.20 -11.85 6.90
C SER A 475 -12.38 -13.13 7.12
N GLU A 476 -12.47 -14.11 6.22
CA GLU A 476 -11.73 -15.37 6.34
C GLU A 476 -10.22 -15.19 6.06
N VAL A 477 -9.87 -14.33 5.09
CA VAL A 477 -8.46 -14.10 4.68
C VAL A 477 -7.76 -13.06 5.58
N GLY A 478 -8.50 -12.11 6.15
CA GLY A 478 -7.94 -11.08 7.03
C GLY A 478 -6.95 -10.09 6.37
N PRO A 479 -6.32 -9.20 7.14
CA PRO A 479 -6.31 -9.17 8.60
C PRO A 479 -7.56 -8.49 9.19
N THR A 480 -8.23 -9.19 10.10
CA THR A 480 -9.34 -8.67 10.90
C THR A 480 -9.01 -8.81 12.38
N LEU A 481 -9.02 -7.68 13.10
CA LEU A 481 -8.81 -7.65 14.54
C LEU A 481 -10.13 -7.43 15.26
N GLU A 482 -10.22 -8.04 16.43
CA GLU A 482 -11.39 -7.99 17.29
C GLU A 482 -11.60 -6.60 17.88
N TRP A 483 -12.83 -6.31 18.32
CA TRP A 483 -13.19 -4.97 18.80
C TRP A 483 -12.44 -4.57 20.08
N TRP A 484 -12.14 -5.53 20.96
CA TRP A 484 -11.37 -5.30 22.19
C TRP A 484 -9.87 -5.05 21.94
N GLN A 485 -9.38 -5.33 20.73
CA GLN A 485 -7.99 -5.07 20.33
C GLN A 485 -7.75 -3.63 19.83
N GLU A 486 -8.74 -2.72 19.96
CA GLU A 486 -8.56 -1.30 19.62
C GLU A 486 -7.33 -0.61 20.27
N PRO A 487 -6.86 -0.96 21.51
CA PRO A 487 -5.64 -0.38 22.06
C PRO A 487 -4.41 -0.54 21.16
N VAL A 488 -4.37 -1.57 20.31
CA VAL A 488 -3.29 -1.82 19.35
C VAL A 488 -3.10 -0.63 18.39
N ARG A 489 -4.17 0.08 18.00
CA ARG A 489 -4.08 1.28 17.15
C ARG A 489 -3.19 2.36 17.77
N TYR A 490 -3.34 2.57 19.08
CA TYR A 490 -2.59 3.58 19.82
C TYR A 490 -1.19 3.09 20.19
N TYR A 491 -1.03 1.77 20.38
CA TYR A 491 0.28 1.14 20.49
C TYR A 491 1.10 1.37 19.21
N TYR A 492 0.54 1.10 18.03
CA TYR A 492 1.19 1.36 16.74
C TYR A 492 1.54 2.84 16.54
N LEU A 493 0.77 3.78 17.09
CA LEU A 493 1.09 5.21 17.01
C LEU A 493 2.34 5.59 17.84
N LEU A 494 2.68 4.79 18.87
CA LEU A 494 3.76 5.07 19.81
C LEU A 494 5.02 4.21 19.60
N LEU A 495 4.96 3.22 18.70
CA LEU A 495 6.10 2.36 18.38
C LEU A 495 7.35 3.17 17.97
N PRO A 496 8.53 2.88 18.53
CA PRO A 496 9.75 3.57 18.13
C PRO A 496 10.15 3.20 16.70
N ASN A 497 10.89 4.09 16.03
CA ASN A 497 11.56 3.84 14.75
C ASN A 497 10.68 3.37 13.57
N GLN A 498 9.36 3.58 13.63
CA GLN A 498 8.43 3.28 12.53
C GLN A 498 7.83 4.54 11.91
N VAL A 499 7.63 4.51 10.58
CA VAL A 499 7.04 5.62 9.82
C VAL A 499 5.57 5.86 10.18
N ASP A 500 4.83 4.78 10.46
CA ASP A 500 3.43 4.87 10.92
C ASP A 500 3.27 5.50 12.31
N ALA A 501 4.37 5.54 13.07
CA ALA A 501 4.51 6.14 14.38
C ALA A 501 5.40 7.41 14.33
N SER A 502 5.53 8.05 13.17
CA SER A 502 6.36 9.24 13.00
C SER A 502 5.93 10.39 13.90
N LEU A 503 6.87 11.31 14.15
CA LEU A 503 6.64 12.56 14.88
C LEU A 503 5.37 13.28 14.39
N ALA A 504 5.24 13.45 13.07
CA ALA A 504 4.15 14.20 12.46
C ALA A 504 2.78 13.56 12.75
N ARG A 505 2.71 12.22 12.70
CA ARG A 505 1.46 11.48 12.99
C ARG A 505 1.08 11.51 14.46
N ARG A 506 2.04 11.44 15.37
CA ARG A 506 1.81 11.52 16.83
C ARG A 506 1.27 12.87 17.23
N PHE A 507 1.89 13.93 16.74
CA PHE A 507 1.72 15.28 17.28
C PHE A 507 0.27 15.77 17.20
N GLY A 508 -0.36 15.67 16.03
CA GLY A 508 -1.73 16.14 15.82
C GLY A 508 -2.75 15.42 16.72
N ILE A 509 -2.63 14.08 16.82
CA ILE A 509 -3.57 13.23 17.58
C ILE A 509 -3.41 13.41 19.09
N LEU A 510 -2.17 13.40 19.60
CA LEU A 510 -1.92 13.64 21.03
C LEU A 510 -2.35 15.05 21.44
N THR A 511 -2.12 16.05 20.58
CA THR A 511 -2.59 17.42 20.81
C THR A 511 -4.12 17.48 20.85
N MET A 512 -4.82 16.77 19.96
CA MET A 512 -6.28 16.67 20.00
C MET A 512 -6.76 16.11 21.34
N PHE A 513 -6.20 14.99 21.83
CA PHE A 513 -6.60 14.40 23.11
C PHE A 513 -6.31 15.32 24.30
N LEU A 514 -5.18 16.02 24.30
CA LEU A 514 -4.86 17.04 25.31
C LEU A 514 -5.92 18.15 25.32
N LEU A 515 -6.26 18.71 24.15
CA LEU A 515 -7.25 19.78 24.03
C LEU A 515 -8.67 19.29 24.35
N LEU A 516 -9.00 18.04 24.04
CA LEU A 516 -10.27 17.40 24.41
C LEU A 516 -10.41 17.34 25.93
N MET A 517 -9.40 16.80 26.62
CA MET A 517 -9.36 16.71 28.07
C MET A 517 -9.48 18.10 28.71
N PHE A 518 -8.72 19.07 28.19
CA PHE A 518 -8.79 20.46 28.65
C PHE A 518 -10.21 21.06 28.52
N VAL A 519 -10.86 20.89 27.37
CA VAL A 519 -12.23 21.40 27.14
C VAL A 519 -13.23 20.71 28.08
N ILE A 520 -13.15 19.40 28.27
CA ILE A 520 -14.02 18.65 29.20
C ILE A 520 -13.86 19.18 30.62
N LEU A 521 -12.62 19.31 31.12
CA LEU A 521 -12.34 19.82 32.46
C LEU A 521 -12.88 21.25 32.67
N VAL A 522 -12.75 22.12 31.67
CA VAL A 522 -13.29 23.49 31.74
C VAL A 522 -14.82 23.48 31.77
N LEU A 523 -15.48 22.63 30.97
CA LEU A 523 -16.95 22.54 30.92
C LEU A 523 -17.56 21.88 32.17
N LEU A 524 -16.88 20.91 32.77
CA LEU A 524 -17.29 20.29 34.04
C LEU A 524 -17.12 21.27 35.19
N ARG A 525 -15.99 21.98 35.25
CA ARG A 525 -15.72 22.96 36.30
C ARG A 525 -16.58 24.22 36.18
N ARG A 526 -16.88 24.68 34.97
CA ARG A 526 -17.69 25.88 34.71
C ARG A 526 -18.91 25.52 33.87
N ARG A 527 -20.09 25.56 34.50
CA ARG A 527 -21.37 25.24 33.84
C ARG A 527 -21.66 26.07 32.57
N SER A 528 -21.13 27.28 32.44
CA SER A 528 -21.32 28.18 31.27
C SER A 528 -20.16 29.18 31.08
N PRO A 529 -19.10 28.84 30.33
CA PRO A 529 -18.05 29.81 29.98
C PRO A 529 -18.62 31.00 29.19
N ARG A 530 -18.28 32.24 29.58
CA ARG A 530 -18.88 33.46 29.01
C ARG A 530 -18.68 33.54 27.49
N GLY A 531 -19.79 33.62 26.77
CA GLY A 531 -19.83 33.77 25.30
C GLY A 531 -19.41 32.53 24.50
N ILE A 532 -19.27 31.36 25.14
CA ILE A 532 -19.12 30.06 24.49
C ILE A 532 -20.46 29.31 24.55
N ALA A 533 -20.90 28.77 23.42
CA ALA A 533 -22.14 28.03 23.31
C ALA A 533 -21.97 26.59 23.80
N ARG A 534 -22.50 26.27 24.98
CA ARG A 534 -22.35 24.96 25.62
C ARG A 534 -22.84 23.78 24.76
N GLY A 535 -24.02 23.91 24.15
CA GLY A 535 -24.64 22.81 23.40
C GLY A 535 -23.78 22.30 22.22
N PRO A 536 -23.38 23.16 21.28
CA PRO A 536 -22.52 22.77 20.17
C PRO A 536 -21.16 22.19 20.62
N VAL A 537 -20.54 22.77 21.66
CA VAL A 537 -19.24 22.27 22.15
C VAL A 537 -19.37 20.86 22.76
N TRP A 538 -20.40 20.60 23.58
CA TRP A 538 -20.64 19.23 24.08
C TRP A 538 -20.97 18.24 22.97
N ARG A 539 -21.62 18.67 21.88
CA ARG A 539 -21.81 17.81 20.71
C ARG A 539 -20.49 17.47 20.04
N LEU A 540 -19.57 18.43 19.84
CA LEU A 540 -18.22 18.12 19.32
C LEU A 540 -17.48 17.12 20.20
N VAL A 541 -17.50 17.31 21.53
CA VAL A 541 -16.94 16.35 22.50
C VAL A 541 -17.58 14.98 22.33
N ALA A 542 -18.90 14.91 22.23
CA ALA A 542 -19.63 13.66 22.04
C ALA A 542 -19.29 12.97 20.70
N VAL A 543 -19.08 13.73 19.62
CA VAL A 543 -18.65 13.13 18.34
C VAL A 543 -17.24 12.55 18.47
N ILE A 544 -16.28 13.25 19.08
CA ILE A 544 -14.92 12.73 19.25
C ILE A 544 -14.92 11.45 20.10
N LEU A 545 -15.56 11.48 21.28
CA LEU A 545 -15.64 10.29 22.15
C LEU A 545 -16.44 9.15 21.51
N GLY A 546 -17.54 9.49 20.83
CA GLY A 546 -18.33 8.53 20.07
C GLY A 546 -17.52 7.89 18.93
N THR A 547 -16.63 8.65 18.29
CA THR A 547 -15.74 8.11 17.24
C THR A 547 -14.72 7.15 17.83
N VAL A 548 -14.09 7.48 18.97
CA VAL A 548 -13.17 6.57 19.67
C VAL A 548 -13.86 5.25 20.01
N PHE A 549 -15.14 5.30 20.42
CA PHE A 549 -15.92 4.08 20.65
C PHE A 549 -16.23 3.35 19.34
N ILE A 550 -16.78 4.03 18.34
CA ILE A 550 -17.27 3.34 17.14
C ILE A 550 -16.12 2.79 16.28
N ILE A 551 -14.96 3.44 16.26
CA ILE A 551 -13.80 2.96 15.49
C ILE A 551 -13.25 1.64 16.05
N SER A 552 -13.55 1.29 17.31
CA SER A 552 -13.21 -0.03 17.87
C SER A 552 -13.85 -1.19 17.09
N PHE A 553 -15.00 -0.97 16.46
CA PHE A 553 -15.69 -1.96 15.63
C PHE A 553 -15.17 -2.02 14.18
N THR A 554 -14.16 -1.21 13.81
CA THR A 554 -13.54 -1.32 12.49
C THR A 554 -12.64 -2.56 12.43
N PRO A 555 -12.72 -3.42 11.40
CA PRO A 555 -11.93 -4.66 11.37
C PRO A 555 -10.42 -4.40 11.35
N THR A 556 -9.97 -3.31 10.74
CA THR A 556 -8.55 -2.93 10.65
C THR A 556 -8.21 -1.80 11.62
N LYS A 557 -7.07 -1.91 12.32
CA LYS A 557 -6.74 -1.08 13.51
C LYS A 557 -5.53 -0.18 13.27
N TRP A 558 -5.47 0.41 12.09
CA TRP A 558 -4.34 1.20 11.64
C TRP A 558 -4.28 2.65 12.15
N THR A 559 -3.06 3.20 12.22
CA THR A 559 -2.84 4.59 12.65
C THR A 559 -3.34 5.60 11.61
N HIS A 560 -3.31 5.25 10.33
CA HIS A 560 -3.73 6.13 9.24
C HIS A 560 -5.23 6.48 9.28
N HIS A 561 -6.08 5.65 9.92
CA HIS A 561 -7.49 5.99 10.16
C HIS A 561 -7.67 7.22 11.06
N LEU A 562 -6.65 7.64 11.80
CA LEU A 562 -6.73 8.79 12.69
C LEU A 562 -6.85 10.13 11.93
N GLY A 563 -6.59 10.14 10.61
CA GLY A 563 -6.82 11.30 9.74
C GLY A 563 -8.28 11.79 9.71
N VAL A 564 -9.24 10.92 10.03
CA VAL A 564 -10.68 11.25 10.10
C VAL A 564 -10.96 12.38 11.10
N TYR A 565 -10.14 12.52 12.14
CA TYR A 565 -10.34 13.54 13.18
C TYR A 565 -10.04 14.97 12.71
N ALA A 566 -9.33 15.18 11.59
CA ALA A 566 -8.81 16.49 11.18
C ALA A 566 -9.88 17.60 11.21
N GLY A 567 -11.07 17.31 10.66
CA GLY A 567 -12.19 18.26 10.63
C GLY A 567 -12.71 18.61 12.02
N ILE A 568 -13.11 17.61 12.81
CA ILE A 568 -13.77 17.83 14.11
C ILE A 568 -12.77 18.34 15.18
N ALA A 569 -11.53 17.87 15.14
CA ALA A 569 -10.45 18.31 16.01
C ALA A 569 -10.15 19.80 15.86
N GLY A 570 -10.19 20.35 14.64
CA GLY A 570 -10.06 21.79 14.41
C GLY A 570 -11.14 22.60 15.14
N GLY A 571 -12.39 22.15 15.10
CA GLY A 571 -13.52 22.79 15.79
C GLY A 571 -13.36 22.75 17.33
N LEU A 572 -12.93 21.62 17.87
CA LEU A 572 -12.60 21.46 19.29
C LEU A 572 -11.44 22.39 19.69
N ALA A 573 -10.39 22.43 18.88
CA ALA A 573 -9.21 23.25 19.09
C ALA A 573 -9.54 24.76 19.10
N ALA A 574 -10.51 25.20 18.29
CA ALA A 574 -11.03 26.57 18.35
C ALA A 574 -11.65 26.89 19.73
N ALA A 575 -12.47 25.97 20.27
CA ALA A 575 -13.05 26.12 21.60
C ALA A 575 -11.97 26.13 22.68
N ALA A 576 -10.99 25.23 22.60
CA ALA A 576 -9.86 25.15 23.52
C ALA A 576 -9.02 26.45 23.51
N GLY A 577 -8.66 26.95 22.33
CA GLY A 577 -7.92 28.21 22.18
C GLY A 577 -8.65 29.42 22.75
N ALA A 578 -9.99 29.47 22.60
CA ALA A 578 -10.81 30.50 23.26
C ALA A 578 -10.82 30.33 24.79
N MET A 579 -10.93 29.10 25.30
CA MET A 579 -10.95 28.80 26.74
C MET A 579 -9.60 29.03 27.42
N ALA A 580 -8.49 28.83 26.72
CA ALA A 580 -7.13 29.08 27.20
C ALA A 580 -6.80 30.58 27.30
N ALA A 581 -7.58 31.45 26.67
CA ALA A 581 -7.37 32.89 26.70
C ALA A 581 -7.44 33.43 28.14
N PRO A 582 -6.61 34.44 28.51
CA PRO A 582 -6.57 35.00 29.87
C PRO A 582 -7.92 35.52 30.39
N ALA A 583 -8.83 35.88 29.48
CA ALA A 583 -10.19 36.31 29.83
C ALA A 583 -11.03 35.19 30.48
N ILE A 584 -10.81 33.93 30.07
CA ILE A 584 -11.51 32.76 30.59
C ILE A 584 -10.65 32.05 31.63
N LEU A 585 -9.40 31.69 31.28
CA LEU A 585 -8.44 31.05 32.18
C LEU A 585 -7.60 32.09 32.91
N ARG A 586 -8.21 32.71 33.94
CA ARG A 586 -7.67 33.88 34.64
C ARG A 586 -6.35 33.61 35.38
N ARG A 587 -6.28 32.55 36.20
CA ARG A 587 -5.09 32.22 37.00
C ARG A 587 -3.89 31.91 36.09
N ARG A 588 -2.72 32.47 36.40
CA ARG A 588 -1.49 32.25 35.63
C ARG A 588 -1.06 30.78 35.67
N ARG A 589 -1.08 30.15 36.86
CA ARG A 589 -0.67 28.74 37.05
C ARG A 589 -1.33 27.77 36.07
N ASN A 590 -2.64 27.90 35.84
CA ASN A 590 -3.38 26.99 34.96
C ASN A 590 -2.95 27.13 33.49
N ARG A 591 -2.60 28.36 33.06
CA ARG A 591 -2.06 28.60 31.71
C ARG A 591 -0.67 28.00 31.59
N THR A 592 0.15 28.15 32.63
CA THR A 592 1.50 27.57 32.69
C THR A 592 1.46 26.04 32.63
N PHE A 593 0.57 25.39 33.39
CA PHE A 593 0.40 23.93 33.32
C PHE A 593 -0.10 23.44 31.96
N LEU A 594 -0.96 24.20 31.28
CA LEU A 594 -1.37 23.85 29.91
C LEU A 594 -0.19 23.91 28.93
N VAL A 595 0.69 24.90 29.08
CA VAL A 595 1.94 25.01 28.29
C VAL A 595 2.90 23.87 28.63
N ALA A 596 3.04 23.51 29.91
CA ALA A 596 3.85 22.36 30.33
C ALA A 596 3.35 21.05 29.69
N ALA A 597 2.04 20.80 29.74
CA ALA A 597 1.44 19.63 29.11
C ALA A 597 1.65 19.60 27.58
N LEU A 598 1.65 20.77 26.92
CA LEU A 598 1.94 20.85 25.49
C LEU A 598 3.42 20.54 25.19
N PHE A 599 4.37 21.03 26.00
CA PHE A 599 5.78 20.65 25.89
C PHE A 599 5.99 19.16 26.10
N PHE A 600 5.25 18.55 27.04
CA PHE A 600 5.28 17.09 27.25
C PHE A 600 4.81 16.32 26.01
N VAL A 601 3.68 16.72 25.40
CA VAL A 601 3.18 16.12 24.15
C VAL A 601 4.18 16.32 23.01
N MET A 602 4.77 17.51 22.88
CA MET A 602 5.84 17.75 21.90
C MET A 602 7.04 16.83 22.16
N GLY A 603 7.44 16.63 23.42
CA GLY A 603 8.51 15.68 23.78
C GLY A 603 8.20 14.26 23.31
N ILE A 604 6.99 13.76 23.55
CA ILE A 604 6.56 12.42 23.08
C ILE A 604 6.57 12.33 21.54
N ALA A 605 6.13 13.38 20.85
CA ALA A 605 6.14 13.43 19.40
C ALA A 605 7.58 13.43 18.84
N PHE A 606 8.47 14.27 19.39
CA PHE A 606 9.88 14.38 18.99
C PHE A 606 10.77 13.21 19.41
N ALA A 607 10.23 12.26 20.19
CA ALA A 607 10.87 10.96 20.41
C ALA A 607 10.69 10.01 19.20
N GLY A 608 9.76 10.29 18.29
CA GLY A 608 9.60 9.58 17.03
C GLY A 608 10.54 10.08 15.94
N ILE A 609 10.70 9.26 14.88
CA ILE A 609 11.45 9.63 13.68
C ILE A 609 10.68 10.65 12.84
N ASN A 610 11.40 11.45 12.04
CA ASN A 610 10.79 12.33 11.03
C ASN A 610 10.71 11.62 9.66
N GLY A 611 10.19 10.40 9.68
CA GLY A 611 10.04 9.55 8.49
C GLY A 611 8.67 9.71 7.83
N TRP A 612 8.65 9.59 6.51
CA TRP A 612 7.45 9.59 5.67
C TRP A 612 7.36 8.29 4.87
N TRP A 613 6.19 7.98 4.30
CA TRP A 613 5.99 6.71 3.60
C TRP A 613 6.79 6.64 2.30
N PHE A 614 7.52 5.53 2.12
CA PHE A 614 8.29 5.18 0.93
C PHE A 614 9.11 6.38 0.40
N VAL A 615 8.78 6.90 -0.79
CA VAL A 615 9.51 8.01 -1.43
C VAL A 615 9.33 9.37 -0.77
N GLY A 616 8.27 9.56 0.05
CA GLY A 616 8.04 10.81 0.76
C GLY A 616 9.18 11.17 1.73
N THR A 617 10.00 10.18 2.10
CA THR A 617 11.10 10.32 3.07
C THR A 617 12.41 10.79 2.45
N TYR A 618 12.50 10.84 1.11
CA TYR A 618 13.77 11.09 0.42
C TYR A 618 14.31 12.49 0.70
N GLY A 619 15.53 12.54 1.23
CA GLY A 619 16.21 13.79 1.60
C GLY A 619 15.68 14.46 2.87
N VAL A 620 14.67 13.89 3.54
CA VAL A 620 14.09 14.47 4.76
C VAL A 620 15.08 14.34 5.93
N PRO A 621 15.32 15.41 6.70
CA PRO A 621 16.16 15.36 7.89
C PRO A 621 15.61 14.40 8.96
N TRP A 622 16.50 13.63 9.59
CA TRP A 622 16.15 12.67 10.65
C TRP A 622 15.05 11.68 10.25
N ARG A 623 15.11 11.18 9.01
CA ARG A 623 14.15 10.18 8.49
C ARG A 623 14.22 8.83 9.20
N ASP A 624 15.38 8.50 9.75
CA ASP A 624 15.79 7.21 10.33
C ASP A 624 15.91 7.24 11.85
N ARG A 625 15.87 8.44 12.46
CA ARG A 625 16.15 8.63 13.88
C ARG A 625 15.39 9.82 14.45
N PRO A 626 15.26 9.94 15.78
CA PRO A 626 14.67 11.13 16.39
C PRO A 626 15.48 12.40 16.09
N PRO A 627 14.82 13.57 15.93
CA PRO A 627 15.51 14.85 15.73
C PRO A 627 16.53 15.17 16.83
N ALA A 628 17.74 15.58 16.44
CA ALA A 628 18.84 15.90 17.34
C ALA A 628 19.71 17.05 16.82
N ILE A 629 20.23 17.88 17.73
CA ILE A 629 21.11 19.02 17.44
C ILE A 629 22.36 18.90 18.33
N GLY A 630 23.56 18.89 17.74
CA GLY A 630 24.81 18.76 18.49
C GLY A 630 24.91 17.49 19.34
N GLY A 631 24.32 16.38 18.89
CA GLY A 631 24.25 15.11 19.64
C GLY A 631 23.13 15.03 20.69
N ILE A 632 22.51 16.16 21.06
CA ILE A 632 21.40 16.19 22.02
C ILE A 632 20.08 15.99 21.27
N ARG A 633 19.32 14.97 21.67
CA ARG A 633 18.00 14.69 21.11
C ARG A 633 17.00 15.76 21.56
N ILE A 634 16.24 16.32 20.63
CA ILE A 634 15.36 17.48 20.87
C ILE A 634 14.26 17.16 21.90
N TYR A 635 13.79 15.91 21.96
CA TYR A 635 12.78 15.52 22.95
C TYR A 635 13.25 15.67 24.40
N TRP A 636 14.55 15.52 24.70
CA TRP A 636 15.08 15.75 26.05
C TRP A 636 14.99 17.23 26.44
N LEU A 637 15.25 18.13 25.49
CA LEU A 637 15.09 19.57 25.69
C LEU A 637 13.62 19.93 25.91
N LEU A 638 12.72 19.36 25.12
CA LEU A 638 11.26 19.56 25.28
C LEU A 638 10.75 19.02 26.61
N LEU A 639 11.26 17.86 27.05
CA LEU A 639 10.94 17.30 28.36
C LEU A 639 11.47 18.19 29.49
N ALA A 640 12.71 18.68 29.40
CA ALA A 640 13.27 19.63 30.36
C ALA A 640 12.42 20.92 30.43
N LEU A 641 12.02 21.47 29.28
CA LEU A 641 11.11 22.62 29.23
C LEU A 641 9.75 22.31 29.87
N SER A 642 9.20 21.12 29.65
CA SER A 642 7.98 20.66 30.32
C SER A 642 8.14 20.64 31.84
N VAL A 643 9.23 20.06 32.35
CA VAL A 643 9.50 20.01 33.80
C VAL A 643 9.71 21.41 34.37
N ILE A 644 10.54 22.25 33.75
CA ILE A 644 10.79 23.63 34.20
C ILE A 644 9.49 24.43 34.22
N THR A 645 8.67 24.35 33.16
CA THR A 645 7.39 25.06 33.12
C THR A 645 6.38 24.51 34.14
N ALA A 646 6.37 23.21 34.41
CA ALA A 646 5.58 22.62 35.49
C ALA A 646 6.03 23.12 36.87
N LEU A 647 7.35 23.20 37.11
CA LEU A 647 7.92 23.75 38.35
C LEU A 647 7.58 25.24 38.52
N ILE A 648 7.62 26.03 37.44
CA ILE A 648 7.14 27.42 37.46
C ILE A 648 5.63 27.46 37.78
N GLY A 649 4.85 26.55 37.22
CA GLY A 649 3.42 26.40 37.54
C GLY A 649 3.18 26.06 39.01
N LEU A 650 3.99 25.17 39.58
CA LEU A 650 3.96 24.80 41.00
C LEU A 650 4.39 25.96 41.90
N TRP A 651 5.45 26.68 41.54
CA TRP A 651 5.86 27.88 42.25
C TRP A 651 4.77 28.97 42.21
N GLN A 652 4.14 29.19 41.06
CA GLN A 652 2.97 30.08 40.95
C GLN A 652 1.81 29.59 41.82
N HIS A 653 1.61 28.28 41.92
CA HIS A 653 0.57 27.68 42.75
C HIS A 653 0.80 27.97 44.24
N LEU A 654 2.03 27.78 44.74
CA LEU A 654 2.39 28.07 46.14
C LEU A 654 2.44 29.58 46.44
N ARG A 655 2.86 30.38 45.46
CA ARG A 655 2.92 31.85 45.59
C ARG A 655 1.53 32.50 45.58
N ASP A 656 0.54 31.90 44.91
CA ASP A 656 -0.83 32.43 44.83
C ASP A 656 -1.44 32.68 46.23
N ASP A 657 -0.99 31.98 47.28
CA ASP A 657 -1.45 32.15 48.67
C ASP A 657 -0.89 33.41 49.34
N HIS A 658 0.17 34.00 48.78
CA HIS A 658 0.96 35.08 49.36
C HIS A 658 0.92 36.37 48.54
N VAL A 659 0.11 36.44 47.47
CA VAL A 659 0.00 37.61 46.58
C VAL A 659 -1.43 37.96 46.27
N ASP A 660 -1.68 39.25 46.00
CA ASP A 660 -3.01 39.72 45.63
C ASP A 660 -3.56 39.03 44.37
N ASP A 661 -4.88 38.90 44.33
CA ASP A 661 -5.63 38.29 43.23
C ASP A 661 -5.33 38.93 41.86
N VAL A 662 -5.00 40.22 41.86
CA VAL A 662 -4.58 40.98 40.67
C VAL A 662 -3.27 40.41 40.11
N VAL A 663 -2.27 40.21 40.97
CA VAL A 663 -0.96 39.64 40.64
C VAL A 663 -1.06 38.16 40.25
N ALA A 664 -1.86 37.38 40.97
CA ALA A 664 -2.11 35.94 40.70
C ALA A 664 -2.83 35.71 39.35
N GLN A 665 -3.71 36.63 38.94
CA GLN A 665 -4.33 36.63 37.60
C GLN A 665 -3.41 37.23 36.53
N GLY A 666 -2.38 37.93 36.97
CA GLY A 666 -1.40 38.54 36.11
C GLY A 666 -1.77 39.87 35.51
N ARG A 667 -2.72 40.55 36.13
CA ARG A 667 -3.07 41.95 35.85
C ARG A 667 -2.17 42.79 36.76
N GLY A 668 -1.54 43.85 36.26
CA GLY A 668 -0.68 44.73 37.08
C GLY A 668 0.85 44.60 36.93
N SER A 669 1.37 43.68 36.12
CA SER A 669 2.81 43.73 35.76
C SER A 669 3.04 44.80 34.68
N THR A 670 3.92 45.76 34.96
CA THR A 670 4.39 46.86 34.08
C THR A 670 5.48 46.43 33.10
N SER A 671 5.82 45.13 33.05
CA SER A 671 6.85 44.62 32.15
C SER A 671 6.49 44.89 30.68
N ARG A 672 7.43 45.49 29.94
CA ARG A 672 7.38 45.72 28.47
C ARG A 672 7.24 44.41 27.68
N TRP A 673 7.42 43.26 28.32
CA TRP A 673 7.30 41.92 27.76
C TRP A 673 5.94 41.29 28.09
N ARG A 674 4.83 41.97 27.76
CA ARG A 674 3.50 41.34 27.77
C ARG A 674 3.42 40.32 26.64
N THR A 675 4.03 39.14 26.79
CA THR A 675 3.72 38.01 25.90
C THR A 675 2.26 37.64 26.13
N PRO A 676 1.39 37.76 25.11
CA PRO A 676 0.00 37.36 25.28
C PRO A 676 -0.03 35.84 25.45
N HIS A 677 -0.15 35.35 26.69
CA HIS A 677 -0.20 33.91 26.98
C HIS A 677 -1.25 33.14 26.16
N GLY A 678 -2.27 33.83 25.63
CA GLY A 678 -3.25 33.24 24.70
C GLY A 678 -2.68 32.88 23.32
N ALA A 679 -1.57 33.50 22.89
CA ALA A 679 -0.91 33.18 21.62
C ALA A 679 0.11 32.04 21.72
N ILE A 680 0.52 31.64 22.93
CA ILE A 680 1.57 30.61 23.12
C ILE A 680 1.12 29.26 22.58
N VAL A 681 -0.10 28.83 22.91
CA VAL A 681 -0.65 27.53 22.46
C VAL A 681 -0.69 27.43 20.93
N PRO A 682 -1.32 28.34 20.16
CA PRO A 682 -1.28 28.26 18.70
C PRO A 682 0.12 28.39 18.13
N THR A 683 1.02 29.16 18.75
CA THR A 683 2.40 29.32 18.28
C THR A 683 3.18 28.02 18.38
N LEU A 684 3.14 27.34 19.53
CA LEU A 684 3.84 26.08 19.73
C LEU A 684 3.36 25.00 18.77
N ILE A 685 2.05 24.92 18.51
CA ILE A 685 1.48 23.97 17.54
C ILE A 685 1.90 24.34 16.11
N ALA A 686 1.83 25.63 15.75
CA ALA A 686 2.24 26.09 14.43
C ALA A 686 3.74 25.88 14.16
N LEU A 687 4.61 25.96 15.17
CA LEU A 687 6.05 25.69 15.01
C LEU A 687 6.33 24.25 14.56
N VAL A 688 5.55 23.27 15.04
CA VAL A 688 5.69 21.87 14.60
C VAL A 688 5.22 21.72 13.16
N VAL A 689 4.09 22.35 12.78
CA VAL A 689 3.62 22.37 11.38
C VAL A 689 4.65 23.01 10.45
N VAL A 690 5.26 24.12 10.87
CA VAL A 690 6.34 24.77 10.11
C VAL A 690 7.57 23.87 10.00
N PHE A 691 7.94 23.17 11.07
CA PHE A 691 9.02 22.17 11.05
C PHE A 691 8.74 21.07 10.03
N GLU A 692 7.53 20.51 10.00
CA GLU A 692 7.12 19.48 9.04
C GLU A 692 7.25 19.98 7.60
N VAL A 693 6.69 21.16 7.29
CA VAL A 693 6.76 21.79 5.96
C VAL A 693 8.21 22.06 5.54
N LEU A 694 9.02 22.68 6.41
CA LEU A 694 10.42 22.99 6.11
C LEU A 694 11.26 21.72 5.94
N SER A 695 10.94 20.64 6.65
CA SER A 695 11.65 19.37 6.51
C SER A 695 11.46 18.75 5.12
N LEU A 696 10.24 18.80 4.56
CA LEU A 696 9.97 18.33 3.19
C LEU A 696 10.50 19.30 2.13
N VAL A 697 10.42 20.61 2.35
CA VAL A 697 11.03 21.60 1.45
C VAL A 697 12.54 21.36 1.35
N LYS A 698 13.21 21.11 2.48
CA LYS A 698 14.63 20.74 2.49
C LYS A 698 14.87 19.44 1.74
N GLY A 699 14.03 18.42 1.93
CA GLY A 699 14.10 17.16 1.20
C GLY A 699 14.03 17.37 -0.32
N ALA A 700 13.07 18.16 -0.79
CA ALA A 700 12.93 18.54 -2.19
C ALA A 700 14.17 19.27 -2.75
N VAL A 701 14.76 20.18 -1.98
CA VAL A 701 15.97 20.92 -2.40
C VAL A 701 17.20 20.01 -2.47
N VAL A 702 17.36 19.09 -1.52
CA VAL A 702 18.47 18.11 -1.50
C VAL A 702 18.33 17.11 -2.66
N GLN A 703 17.11 16.67 -2.95
CA GLN A 703 16.79 15.71 -4.01
C GLN A 703 16.57 16.34 -5.39
N ARG A 704 16.88 17.63 -5.59
CA ARG A 704 16.56 18.37 -6.84
C ARG A 704 17.14 17.75 -8.12
N ASN A 705 18.25 17.02 -8.01
CA ASN A 705 18.93 16.36 -9.14
C ASN A 705 18.56 14.86 -9.26
N SER A 706 17.60 14.40 -8.46
CA SER A 706 17.09 13.03 -8.42
C SER A 706 15.56 13.05 -8.31
N PHE A 707 14.95 11.92 -7.93
CA PHE A 707 13.51 11.86 -7.69
C PHE A 707 13.13 12.59 -6.40
N SER A 708 12.17 13.50 -6.53
CA SER A 708 11.39 14.07 -5.43
C SER A 708 9.97 14.32 -5.88
N TRP A 709 9.01 14.40 -4.96
CA TRP A 709 7.64 14.78 -5.32
C TRP A 709 7.59 16.16 -6.00
N ALA A 710 8.40 17.12 -5.56
CA ALA A 710 8.47 18.44 -6.16
C ALA A 710 8.98 18.41 -7.62
N SER A 711 10.08 17.70 -7.90
CA SER A 711 10.63 17.59 -9.26
C SER A 711 9.73 16.76 -10.19
N SER A 712 9.11 15.70 -9.67
CA SER A 712 8.12 14.89 -10.38
C SER A 712 6.87 15.71 -10.76
N ASN A 713 6.27 16.41 -9.78
CA ASN A 713 5.06 17.18 -9.99
C ASN A 713 5.30 18.41 -10.88
N ALA A 714 6.48 19.04 -10.81
CA ALA A 714 6.86 20.12 -11.73
C ALA A 714 6.97 19.62 -13.18
N ARG A 715 7.59 18.45 -13.41
CA ARG A 715 7.65 17.82 -14.73
C ARG A 715 6.25 17.44 -15.24
N ALA A 716 5.38 16.96 -14.36
CA ALA A 716 4.01 16.59 -14.72
C ALA A 716 3.20 17.78 -15.25
N LEU A 717 3.41 19.00 -14.73
CA LEU A 717 2.77 20.22 -15.25
C LEU A 717 3.20 20.56 -16.69
N THR A 718 4.36 20.06 -17.13
CA THR A 718 4.87 20.22 -18.51
C THR A 718 4.54 19.01 -19.42
N GLY A 719 3.74 18.05 -18.93
CA GLY A 719 3.31 16.87 -19.68
C GLY A 719 4.16 15.61 -19.44
N ASN A 720 5.31 15.69 -18.77
CA ASN A 720 6.06 14.49 -18.38
C ASN A 720 5.55 13.94 -17.04
N ILE A 721 4.65 12.97 -17.13
CA ILE A 721 3.95 12.40 -15.96
C ILE A 721 4.61 11.14 -15.39
N CYS A 722 5.66 10.57 -16.00
CA CYS A 722 6.14 9.22 -15.68
C CYS A 722 6.84 9.05 -14.33
N GLY A 723 6.85 10.10 -13.50
CA GLY A 723 7.33 10.02 -12.13
C GLY A 723 8.75 9.49 -12.05
N MET A 724 8.91 8.44 -11.24
CA MET A 724 10.23 7.86 -10.94
C MET A 724 10.82 7.06 -12.11
N ALA A 725 10.01 6.64 -13.10
CA ALA A 725 10.50 5.89 -14.26
C ALA A 725 11.56 6.66 -15.08
N ASN A 726 11.55 8.00 -14.98
CA ASN A 726 12.55 8.89 -15.60
C ASN A 726 13.90 8.92 -14.85
N ASP A 727 13.88 8.62 -13.56
CA ASP A 727 15.02 8.79 -12.65
C ASP A 727 15.65 7.46 -12.22
N VAL A 728 14.93 6.34 -12.34
CA VAL A 728 15.51 5.00 -12.23
C VAL A 728 16.29 4.68 -13.49
N LEU A 729 17.55 4.31 -13.30
CA LEU A 729 18.49 3.85 -14.31
C LEU A 729 18.62 2.34 -14.23
N VAL A 730 18.54 1.66 -15.37
CA VAL A 730 18.56 0.21 -15.52
C VAL A 730 19.76 -0.18 -16.36
N GLU A 731 20.53 -1.14 -15.86
CA GLU A 731 21.59 -1.83 -16.60
C GLU A 731 20.94 -2.95 -17.42
N THR A 732 20.81 -2.75 -18.74
CA THR A 732 20.14 -3.74 -19.62
C THR A 732 21.05 -4.89 -20.05
N ASP A 733 22.35 -4.63 -20.16
CA ASP A 733 23.35 -5.65 -20.47
C ASP A 733 24.56 -5.50 -19.52
N PRO A 734 24.60 -6.27 -18.43
CA PRO A 734 25.73 -6.23 -17.50
C PRO A 734 27.00 -6.90 -18.06
N ASN A 735 26.89 -7.70 -19.12
CA ASN A 735 28.02 -8.43 -19.70
C ASN A 735 28.83 -7.57 -20.66
N GLY A 736 28.17 -6.68 -21.41
CA GLY A 736 28.84 -5.73 -22.30
C GLY A 736 29.67 -4.66 -21.56
N GLY A 737 29.37 -4.39 -20.29
CA GLY A 737 30.10 -3.42 -19.47
C GLY A 737 31.31 -3.98 -18.72
N LEU A 738 31.52 -5.30 -18.71
CA LEU A 738 32.65 -5.95 -18.04
C LEU A 738 33.97 -5.35 -18.55
N LEU A 739 34.81 -4.87 -17.64
CA LEU A 739 36.09 -4.28 -18.05
C LEU A 739 37.07 -5.37 -18.46
N ALA A 740 37.82 -5.11 -19.53
CA ALA A 740 38.91 -5.97 -19.97
C ALA A 740 40.23 -5.63 -19.24
N PRO A 741 41.14 -6.61 -19.11
CA PRO A 741 42.50 -6.36 -18.61
C PRO A 741 43.19 -5.26 -19.44
N ALA A 742 43.87 -4.33 -18.76
CA ALA A 742 44.58 -3.23 -19.41
C ALA A 742 45.91 -3.71 -20.02
N ALA A 743 46.27 -3.16 -21.18
CA ALA A 743 47.60 -3.33 -21.76
C ALA A 743 48.58 -2.38 -21.05
N VAL A 744 49.20 -2.85 -19.97
CA VAL A 744 50.12 -2.07 -19.12
C VAL A 744 51.41 -2.84 -18.84
N ALA A 745 52.49 -2.15 -18.49
CA ALA A 745 53.78 -2.78 -18.22
C ALA A 745 53.65 -3.84 -17.11
N GLY A 746 54.10 -5.07 -17.40
CA GLY A 746 54.02 -6.21 -16.49
C GLY A 746 52.72 -7.00 -16.52
N GLN A 747 51.77 -6.67 -17.42
CA GLN A 747 50.48 -7.36 -17.56
C GLN A 747 50.19 -7.69 -19.04
N SER A 748 49.74 -8.91 -19.32
CA SER A 748 49.32 -9.28 -20.67
C SER A 748 47.88 -8.81 -20.96
N PRO A 749 47.61 -8.20 -22.13
CA PRO A 749 46.23 -7.90 -22.54
C PRO A 749 45.42 -9.16 -22.89
N THR A 750 46.07 -10.33 -23.02
CA THR A 750 45.41 -11.63 -23.29
C THR A 750 45.24 -12.49 -22.04
N THR A 751 45.48 -11.96 -20.84
CA THR A 751 45.24 -12.65 -19.58
C THR A 751 43.79 -13.14 -19.52
N SER A 752 43.57 -14.38 -19.08
CA SER A 752 42.23 -14.92 -18.95
C SER A 752 41.43 -14.08 -17.94
N PRO A 753 40.08 -13.96 -18.07
CA PRO A 753 39.30 -13.20 -17.11
C PRO A 753 39.51 -13.68 -15.66
N GLY A 754 39.64 -14.99 -15.45
CA GLY A 754 39.90 -15.59 -14.14
C GLY A 754 41.24 -15.16 -13.55
N ASP A 755 42.31 -15.24 -14.33
CA ASP A 755 43.65 -14.82 -13.89
C ASP A 755 43.71 -13.31 -13.66
N ALA A 756 43.01 -12.51 -14.46
CA ALA A 756 42.93 -11.07 -14.27
C ALA A 756 42.20 -10.69 -12.96
N LEU A 757 41.18 -11.47 -12.54
CA LEU A 757 40.52 -11.28 -11.25
C LEU A 757 41.43 -11.72 -10.10
N ALA A 758 42.12 -12.85 -10.23
CA ALA A 758 43.09 -13.37 -9.25
C ALA A 758 44.30 -12.42 -9.08
N GLY A 759 44.71 -11.78 -10.16
CA GLY A 759 45.86 -10.89 -10.23
C GLY A 759 47.21 -11.62 -10.26
N PRO A 760 48.33 -10.87 -10.19
CA PRO A 760 49.66 -11.42 -10.41
C PRO A 760 50.25 -12.11 -9.17
N GLN A 761 49.62 -11.94 -7.99
CA GLN A 761 50.02 -12.58 -6.74
C GLN A 761 49.03 -13.72 -6.43
N PRO A 762 49.47 -14.84 -5.83
CA PRO A 762 48.56 -15.92 -5.46
C PRO A 762 47.44 -15.41 -4.54
N SER A 763 46.19 -15.59 -4.95
CA SER A 763 45.03 -15.18 -4.16
C SER A 763 44.96 -16.01 -2.88
N GLN A 764 45.24 -15.40 -1.73
CA GLN A 764 45.28 -16.11 -0.45
C GLN A 764 43.85 -16.29 0.06
N GLY A 765 43.39 -17.53 0.26
CA GLY A 765 42.07 -17.82 0.83
C GLY A 765 40.88 -17.64 -0.13
N PHE A 766 41.08 -17.18 -1.36
CA PHE A 766 40.01 -17.01 -2.36
C PHE A 766 39.97 -18.17 -3.35
N THR A 767 38.78 -18.73 -3.59
CA THR A 767 38.58 -19.81 -4.55
C THR A 767 37.37 -19.56 -5.47
N PRO A 768 37.31 -20.18 -6.66
CA PRO A 768 36.17 -20.02 -7.58
C PRO A 768 34.81 -20.45 -7.00
N ASN A 769 34.79 -21.37 -6.04
CA ASN A 769 33.58 -21.87 -5.38
C ASN A 769 33.48 -21.44 -3.91
N GLY A 770 34.24 -20.42 -3.50
CA GLY A 770 34.22 -19.87 -2.14
C GLY A 770 33.01 -18.99 -1.87
N VAL A 771 31.80 -19.47 -2.20
CA VAL A 771 30.51 -18.82 -1.96
C VAL A 771 29.54 -19.89 -1.43
N PRO A 772 28.79 -19.64 -0.34
CA PRO A 772 27.73 -20.53 0.10
C PRO A 772 26.67 -20.77 -0.98
N ASN A 773 26.09 -21.98 -0.98
CA ASN A 773 24.99 -22.30 -1.89
C ASN A 773 23.69 -21.56 -1.52
N ASP A 774 23.52 -21.14 -0.28
CA ASP A 774 22.36 -20.39 0.20
C ASP A 774 22.85 -19.06 0.78
N LEU A 775 22.35 -17.97 0.22
CA LEU A 775 22.63 -16.60 0.62
C LEU A 775 21.37 -15.87 1.08
N SER A 776 20.26 -16.61 1.25
CA SER A 776 19.00 -16.03 1.70
C SER A 776 19.16 -15.42 3.10
N VAL A 777 18.47 -14.31 3.31
CA VAL A 777 18.50 -13.62 4.60
C VAL A 777 17.44 -14.25 5.49
N ASP A 778 17.86 -15.04 6.48
CA ASP A 778 16.94 -15.59 7.48
C ASP A 778 16.29 -14.44 8.27
N THR A 779 14.98 -14.28 8.05
CA THR A 779 14.17 -13.25 8.69
C THR A 779 14.05 -13.42 10.21
N THR A 780 14.38 -14.60 10.75
CA THR A 780 14.39 -14.88 12.20
C THR A 780 15.72 -14.52 12.87
N GLN A 781 16.86 -14.62 12.16
CA GLN A 781 18.20 -14.36 12.72
C GLN A 781 18.54 -12.89 12.93
N ASN A 782 17.98 -11.96 12.15
CA ASN A 782 18.15 -10.52 12.39
C ASN A 782 17.51 -10.03 13.71
N SER A 783 16.94 -10.93 14.51
CA SER A 783 16.47 -10.66 15.87
C SER A 783 17.60 -10.68 16.91
N ASP A 784 18.71 -11.39 16.65
CA ASP A 784 19.67 -11.77 17.70
C ASP A 784 21.01 -11.00 17.66
N ASP A 785 21.49 -10.54 16.50
CA ASP A 785 22.83 -9.90 16.40
C ASP A 785 22.86 -8.38 16.61
N ASP A 786 21.71 -7.73 16.83
CA ASP A 786 21.60 -6.31 17.22
C ASP A 786 21.26 -6.14 18.73
N ALA A 787 21.71 -7.10 19.55
CA ALA A 787 21.44 -7.22 20.99
C ALA A 787 22.03 -6.12 21.89
N THR A 788 22.35 -4.93 21.35
CA THR A 788 22.64 -3.73 22.18
C THR A 788 21.73 -2.53 21.94
N THR A 789 20.71 -2.64 21.08
CA THR A 789 19.56 -1.73 21.15
C THR A 789 18.27 -2.49 20.94
N SER A 790 17.46 -2.56 21.99
CA SER A 790 16.10 -3.07 21.97
C SER A 790 15.24 -2.38 20.91
N SER A 791 15.15 -2.99 19.73
CA SER A 791 14.06 -2.78 18.78
C SER A 791 13.52 -4.12 18.33
N SER A 792 12.73 -4.73 19.20
CA SER A 792 11.66 -5.63 18.78
C SER A 792 10.76 -4.85 17.83
N THR A 793 11.01 -5.00 16.53
CA THR A 793 10.16 -4.44 15.49
C THR A 793 8.91 -5.32 15.43
N ASN A 794 8.02 -5.18 16.42
CA ASN A 794 6.67 -5.70 16.33
C ASN A 794 6.06 -5.06 15.08
N THR A 795 5.97 -5.88 14.04
CA THR A 795 5.54 -5.48 12.71
C THR A 795 4.14 -4.92 12.82
N THR A 796 3.96 -3.76 12.21
CA THR A 796 2.67 -3.23 11.80
C THR A 796 1.85 -4.33 11.12
N GLN A 797 0.51 -4.25 11.18
CA GLN A 797 -0.48 -5.19 10.61
C GLN A 797 -0.30 -5.51 9.09
N GLY A 798 0.80 -5.06 8.46
CA GLY A 798 1.29 -5.39 7.11
C GLY A 798 2.09 -6.70 7.08
N SER A 799 2.56 -7.18 8.24
CA SER A 799 3.06 -8.56 8.39
C SER A 799 2.10 -9.41 9.23
N ALA A 800 0.78 -9.18 9.10
CA ALA A 800 -0.22 -10.03 9.73
C ALA A 800 -0.20 -11.42 9.07
N GLY A 801 0.66 -12.28 9.63
CA GLY A 801 1.04 -13.60 9.13
C GLY A 801 2.51 -13.96 9.40
N SER A 802 3.20 -13.28 10.32
CA SER A 802 4.64 -13.44 10.60
C SER A 802 5.08 -14.79 11.18
N ASP A 803 4.25 -15.82 11.15
CA ASP A 803 4.65 -17.16 11.58
C ASP A 803 5.36 -17.96 10.47
N ASP A 804 5.47 -17.43 9.24
CA ASP A 804 5.77 -18.28 8.08
C ASP A 804 6.75 -17.67 7.07
N ALA A 805 7.84 -17.08 7.58
CA ALA A 805 8.86 -16.44 6.75
C ALA A 805 9.93 -17.42 6.20
N SER A 806 9.60 -18.70 5.98
CA SER A 806 10.61 -19.75 5.74
C SER A 806 10.65 -20.37 4.34
N THR A 807 9.92 -19.90 3.33
CA THR A 807 9.98 -20.51 1.97
C THR A 807 9.80 -19.56 0.77
N GLY A 808 9.55 -18.26 0.97
CA GLY A 808 9.16 -17.31 -0.09
C GLY A 808 10.27 -16.47 -0.75
N ASP A 809 11.52 -16.53 -0.26
CA ASP A 809 12.55 -15.55 -0.63
C ASP A 809 13.06 -15.65 -2.07
N ALA A 810 12.93 -16.83 -2.69
CA ALA A 810 13.38 -17.07 -4.07
C ALA A 810 12.69 -16.15 -5.10
N SER A 811 11.43 -15.76 -4.87
CA SER A 811 10.69 -14.91 -5.82
C SER A 811 11.11 -13.44 -5.78
N THR A 812 11.61 -12.96 -4.64
CA THR A 812 12.09 -11.58 -4.48
C THR A 812 13.55 -11.40 -4.79
N GLU A 813 14.37 -12.39 -4.45
CA GLU A 813 15.80 -12.36 -4.72
C GLU A 813 16.09 -12.47 -6.22
N GLY A 814 15.20 -13.08 -7.01
CA GLY A 814 15.30 -13.08 -8.47
C GLY A 814 16.66 -13.58 -8.98
N GLY A 815 17.24 -14.55 -8.27
CA GLY A 815 18.57 -15.11 -8.55
C GLY A 815 19.73 -14.58 -7.69
N THR A 816 19.51 -13.72 -6.69
CA THR A 816 20.59 -13.24 -5.78
C THR A 816 20.81 -14.07 -4.53
N GLY A 817 19.92 -15.03 -4.23
CA GLY A 817 19.99 -15.94 -3.07
C GLY A 817 21.02 -17.06 -3.14
N GLY A 818 21.87 -17.06 -4.16
CA GLY A 818 22.87 -18.12 -4.36
C GLY A 818 22.37 -19.31 -5.17
N GLY A 819 23.00 -20.45 -4.96
CA GLY A 819 22.77 -21.72 -5.66
C GLY A 819 23.87 -22.06 -6.65
N GLN A 820 23.70 -23.21 -7.31
CA GLN A 820 24.63 -23.69 -8.33
C GLN A 820 24.08 -23.47 -9.74
N GLY A 821 24.98 -23.18 -10.68
CA GLY A 821 24.68 -22.90 -12.08
C GLY A 821 25.66 -23.58 -13.04
N ALA A 822 25.68 -23.11 -14.28
CA ALA A 822 26.63 -23.60 -15.28
C ALA A 822 28.08 -23.31 -14.89
N ARG A 823 29.00 -24.20 -15.28
CA ARG A 823 30.45 -24.03 -15.02
C ARG A 823 30.98 -22.78 -15.74
N GLY A 824 31.54 -21.84 -14.98
CA GLY A 824 32.05 -20.57 -15.46
C GLY A 824 33.50 -20.59 -15.94
N VAL A 825 33.98 -19.42 -16.39
CA VAL A 825 35.29 -19.24 -17.08
C VAL A 825 36.51 -19.64 -16.25
N ASN A 826 36.43 -19.55 -14.91
CA ASN A 826 37.49 -19.99 -13.99
C ASN A 826 37.13 -21.30 -13.25
N GLY A 827 36.15 -22.05 -13.76
CA GLY A 827 35.71 -23.32 -13.19
C GLY A 827 34.70 -23.22 -12.04
N SER A 828 34.24 -22.02 -11.69
CA SER A 828 33.18 -21.81 -10.69
C SER A 828 31.86 -22.46 -11.11
N THR A 829 31.11 -23.04 -10.17
CA THR A 829 29.73 -23.51 -10.37
C THR A 829 28.70 -22.64 -9.66
N VAL A 830 29.09 -21.47 -9.17
CA VAL A 830 28.21 -20.53 -8.47
C VAL A 830 27.20 -19.92 -9.44
N LYS A 831 25.93 -19.87 -9.06
CA LYS A 831 24.89 -19.19 -9.82
C LYS A 831 25.06 -17.68 -9.74
N LEU A 832 25.32 -17.06 -10.88
CA LEU A 832 25.56 -15.62 -10.97
C LEU A 832 24.25 -14.80 -10.98
N PRO A 833 24.22 -13.63 -10.32
CA PRO A 833 23.07 -12.73 -10.27
C PRO A 833 22.96 -11.86 -11.53
N PHE A 834 21.87 -11.08 -11.63
CA PHE A 834 21.66 -10.00 -12.61
C PHE A 834 21.68 -10.39 -14.10
N GLY A 835 21.83 -11.67 -14.43
CA GLY A 835 22.04 -12.14 -15.81
C GLY A 835 23.50 -12.05 -16.27
N LEU A 836 24.46 -12.03 -15.33
CA LEU A 836 25.87 -12.20 -15.66
C LEU A 836 26.12 -13.59 -16.24
N ALA A 837 26.84 -13.66 -17.35
CA ALA A 837 27.15 -14.89 -18.07
C ALA A 837 28.33 -15.62 -17.41
N PRO A 838 28.16 -16.87 -16.92
CA PRO A 838 29.25 -17.64 -16.29
C PRO A 838 30.46 -17.84 -17.22
N GLU A 839 30.22 -17.95 -18.53
CA GLU A 839 31.25 -18.14 -19.56
C GLU A 839 32.22 -16.96 -19.70
N ARG A 840 31.85 -15.77 -19.17
CA ARG A 840 32.65 -14.54 -19.27
C ARG A 840 32.99 -13.93 -17.92
N THR A 841 32.26 -14.30 -16.87
CA THR A 841 32.35 -13.66 -15.56
C THR A 841 32.98 -14.62 -14.55
N PRO A 842 34.25 -14.43 -14.19
CA PRO A 842 34.87 -15.19 -13.10
C PRO A 842 34.32 -14.73 -11.74
N VAL A 843 34.38 -15.64 -10.76
CA VAL A 843 34.06 -15.37 -9.36
C VAL A 843 35.22 -15.81 -8.50
N LEU A 844 35.55 -15.03 -7.47
CA LEU A 844 36.45 -15.45 -6.40
C LEU A 844 35.82 -15.08 -5.06
N GLY A 845 35.76 -16.03 -4.13
CA GLY A 845 35.25 -15.79 -2.78
C GLY A 845 36.05 -16.49 -1.69
N SER A 846 35.98 -15.96 -0.47
CA SER A 846 36.76 -16.42 0.69
C SER A 846 36.02 -17.42 1.60
N TYR A 847 34.78 -17.77 1.31
CA TYR A 847 34.01 -18.69 2.15
C TYR A 847 34.67 -20.06 2.23
N GLY A 848 34.75 -20.61 3.45
CA GLY A 848 35.44 -21.86 3.75
C GLY A 848 36.97 -21.74 3.89
N GLY A 849 37.53 -20.54 3.69
CA GLY A 849 38.93 -20.22 3.99
C GLY A 849 39.13 -19.64 5.40
N SER A 850 40.38 -19.38 5.77
CA SER A 850 40.76 -18.74 7.05
C SER A 850 41.05 -17.23 6.90
N GLY A 851 40.29 -16.55 6.03
CA GLY A 851 40.59 -15.18 5.59
C GLY A 851 41.72 -15.09 4.56
N GLY A 852 41.98 -13.89 4.03
CA GLY A 852 43.04 -13.65 3.06
C GLY A 852 42.92 -12.35 2.27
N SER A 853 43.70 -12.20 1.19
CA SER A 853 43.70 -10.99 0.38
C SER A 853 43.82 -11.28 -1.11
N LEU A 854 43.24 -10.38 -1.89
CA LEU A 854 43.14 -10.45 -3.35
C LEU A 854 43.39 -9.06 -3.93
N THR A 855 44.37 -8.96 -4.83
CA THR A 855 44.62 -7.74 -5.61
C THR A 855 44.56 -8.09 -7.08
N SER A 856 43.53 -7.62 -7.77
CA SER A 856 43.34 -7.94 -9.19
C SER A 856 44.38 -7.25 -10.07
N ASP A 857 44.44 -7.69 -11.33
CA ASP A 857 45.09 -6.96 -12.41
C ASP A 857 44.42 -5.59 -12.65
N TRP A 858 45.10 -4.73 -13.42
CA TRP A 858 44.53 -3.46 -13.87
C TRP A 858 43.53 -3.69 -15.00
N TYR A 859 42.35 -3.10 -14.86
CA TYR A 859 41.28 -3.09 -15.85
C TYR A 859 41.23 -1.75 -16.57
N ARG A 860 41.06 -1.78 -17.89
CA ARG A 860 40.95 -0.57 -18.72
C ARG A 860 39.58 0.07 -18.54
N MET A 861 39.54 1.35 -18.18
CA MET A 861 38.28 2.10 -18.15
C MET A 861 37.99 2.72 -19.54
N PRO A 862 36.73 2.70 -20.00
CA PRO A 862 36.31 3.47 -21.17
C PRO A 862 36.42 4.98 -20.94
N ALA A 863 36.29 5.75 -22.03
CA ALA A 863 36.15 7.20 -21.95
C ALA A 863 34.91 7.58 -21.11
N ARG A 864 34.99 8.68 -20.37
CA ARG A 864 33.88 9.16 -19.54
C ARG A 864 32.67 9.47 -20.42
N SER A 865 31.51 8.96 -20.02
CA SER A 865 30.22 9.25 -20.66
C SER A 865 29.17 9.54 -19.59
N ALA A 866 28.22 10.42 -19.89
CA ALA A 866 27.08 10.70 -19.02
C ALA A 866 26.15 9.49 -18.86
N ASP A 867 26.11 8.61 -19.85
CA ASP A 867 25.27 7.41 -19.86
C ASP A 867 25.91 6.23 -19.11
N ALA A 868 27.18 6.34 -18.72
CA ALA A 868 27.89 5.34 -17.92
C ALA A 868 28.56 5.98 -16.67
N PRO A 869 27.77 6.47 -15.70
CA PRO A 869 28.28 7.28 -14.58
C PRO A 869 28.84 6.46 -13.40
N LEU A 870 28.78 5.13 -13.44
CA LEU A 870 29.15 4.25 -12.33
C LEU A 870 30.17 3.19 -12.77
N LEU A 871 31.13 2.90 -11.90
CA LEU A 871 31.81 1.61 -11.85
C LEU A 871 31.12 0.76 -10.80
N THR A 872 30.79 -0.48 -11.16
CA THR A 872 30.08 -1.41 -10.28
C THR A 872 30.82 -2.73 -10.17
N VAL A 873 30.72 -3.35 -8.99
CA VAL A 873 31.28 -4.67 -8.70
C VAL A 873 30.17 -5.50 -8.08
N SER A 874 29.83 -6.65 -8.67
CA SER A 874 28.90 -7.58 -7.99
C SER A 874 29.66 -8.30 -6.89
N VAL A 875 29.09 -8.27 -5.69
CA VAL A 875 29.65 -8.80 -4.46
C VAL A 875 28.62 -9.65 -3.72
N ALA A 876 29.08 -10.64 -2.95
CA ALA A 876 28.30 -11.35 -1.94
C ALA A 876 29.09 -11.40 -0.62
N GLY A 877 28.41 -11.65 0.49
CA GLY A 877 29.00 -11.65 1.84
C GLY A 877 29.04 -10.27 2.52
N ALA A 878 29.79 -10.15 3.62
CA ALA A 878 29.85 -8.95 4.45
C ALA A 878 30.94 -7.97 3.96
N VAL A 879 30.55 -6.72 3.67
CA VAL A 879 31.46 -5.72 3.08
C VAL A 879 31.44 -4.41 3.86
N GLU A 880 32.61 -3.85 4.14
CA GLU A 880 32.78 -2.49 4.65
C GLU A 880 32.39 -1.48 3.57
N ALA A 881 31.26 -0.81 3.75
CA ALA A 881 30.72 0.13 2.76
C ALA A 881 29.95 1.29 3.40
N LYS A 882 29.85 2.40 2.69
CA LYS A 882 29.00 3.53 3.10
C LYS A 882 27.59 3.33 2.56
N ASN A 883 26.59 3.48 3.43
CA ASN A 883 25.20 3.56 3.00
C ASN A 883 24.83 4.97 2.50
N GLY A 884 23.60 5.17 2.02
CA GLY A 884 23.12 6.47 1.55
C GLY A 884 23.05 7.59 2.61
N LEU A 885 23.24 7.28 3.89
CA LEU A 885 23.34 8.25 4.97
C LEU A 885 24.80 8.59 5.32
N GLY A 886 25.77 7.97 4.64
CA GLY A 886 27.19 8.10 4.90
C GLY A 886 27.67 7.32 6.12
N ILE A 887 26.83 6.46 6.70
CA ILE A 887 27.20 5.55 7.80
C ILE A 887 27.96 4.37 7.19
N VAL A 888 29.07 4.00 7.81
CA VAL A 888 29.91 2.87 7.39
C VAL A 888 29.40 1.61 8.07
N SER A 889 28.97 0.63 7.28
CA SER A 889 28.71 -0.73 7.75
C SER A 889 30.02 -1.47 7.97
N GLN A 890 30.10 -2.32 9.00
CA GLN A 890 31.25 -3.18 9.23
C GLN A 890 31.22 -4.38 8.27
N GLY A 891 32.40 -4.92 7.94
CA GLY A 891 32.54 -6.08 7.05
C GLY A 891 33.94 -6.16 6.45
N GLN A 892 34.11 -6.99 5.42
CA GLN A 892 35.39 -7.17 4.74
C GLN A 892 35.70 -6.02 3.78
N GLN A 893 36.98 -5.74 3.54
CA GLN A 893 37.36 -4.59 2.74
C GLN A 893 37.28 -4.93 1.26
N VAL A 894 36.51 -4.15 0.51
CA VAL A 894 36.50 -4.15 -0.96
C VAL A 894 36.74 -2.71 -1.41
N ARG A 895 37.86 -2.44 -2.07
CA ARG A 895 38.24 -1.09 -2.53
C ARG A 895 38.58 -1.11 -4.00
N VAL A 896 38.28 0.00 -4.69
CA VAL A 896 38.75 0.23 -6.06
C VAL A 896 39.92 1.19 -6.01
N GLN A 897 41.07 0.75 -6.52
CA GLN A 897 42.24 1.59 -6.75
C GLN A 897 42.24 2.08 -8.20
N TYR A 898 42.37 3.40 -8.38
CA TYR A 898 42.47 4.05 -9.67
C TYR A 898 43.94 4.29 -10.04
N GLY A 899 44.25 4.16 -11.32
CA GLY A 899 45.57 4.38 -11.87
C GLY A 899 45.57 5.25 -13.12
N ARG A 900 46.72 5.87 -13.39
CA ARG A 900 47.04 6.56 -14.63
C ARG A 900 48.19 5.86 -15.33
N VAL A 901 47.97 5.47 -16.57
CA VAL A 901 49.00 4.88 -17.44
C VAL A 901 49.92 5.99 -17.96
N GLY A 902 51.23 5.87 -17.70
CA GLY A 902 52.29 6.73 -18.21
C GLY A 902 52.63 6.44 -19.68
N ALA A 903 53.50 7.27 -20.27
CA ALA A 903 53.94 7.09 -21.66
C ALA A 903 54.79 5.82 -21.87
N ASP A 904 55.42 5.33 -20.80
CA ASP A 904 56.18 4.07 -20.71
C ASP A 904 55.28 2.84 -20.49
N GLY A 905 53.96 3.03 -20.41
CA GLY A 905 52.99 1.97 -20.13
C GLY A 905 52.90 1.57 -18.66
N ALA A 906 53.68 2.18 -17.76
CA ALA A 906 53.61 1.91 -16.33
C ALA A 906 52.38 2.57 -15.70
N VAL A 907 51.77 1.92 -14.71
CA VAL A 907 50.59 2.46 -14.02
C VAL A 907 51.01 3.14 -12.73
N THR A 908 50.67 4.42 -12.61
CA THR A 908 50.81 5.17 -11.35
C THR A 908 49.48 5.17 -10.60
N PRO A 909 49.40 4.62 -9.38
CA PRO A 909 48.18 4.71 -8.58
C PRO A 909 47.88 6.15 -8.19
N VAL A 910 46.66 6.62 -8.45
CA VAL A 910 46.24 8.01 -8.22
C VAL A 910 45.20 8.17 -7.10
N GLY A 911 44.68 7.06 -6.56
CA GLY A 911 43.81 7.08 -5.39
C GLY A 911 43.01 5.79 -5.21
N GLN A 912 42.41 5.65 -4.03
CA GLN A 912 41.50 4.55 -3.70
C GLN A 912 40.13 5.10 -3.28
N ARG A 913 39.08 4.32 -3.49
CA ARG A 913 37.72 4.63 -3.04
C ARG A 913 37.09 3.42 -2.37
N SER A 914 36.36 3.68 -1.29
CA SER A 914 35.44 2.73 -0.66
C SER A 914 34.09 2.74 -1.38
N PRO A 915 33.36 1.61 -1.39
CA PRO A 915 32.10 1.48 -2.09
C PRO A 915 30.95 2.19 -1.37
N ILE A 916 29.93 2.51 -2.17
CA ILE A 916 28.58 2.71 -1.67
C ILE A 916 27.84 1.38 -1.80
N ASP A 917 27.19 0.96 -0.72
CA ASP A 917 26.37 -0.25 -0.68
C ASP A 917 24.98 0.07 -0.12
N VAL A 918 24.01 -0.64 -0.66
CA VAL A 918 22.58 -0.43 -0.40
C VAL A 918 21.87 -1.76 -0.12
N GLY A 919 22.43 -2.89 -0.57
CA GLY A 919 21.84 -4.20 -0.33
C GLY A 919 22.25 -4.76 1.03
N GLU A 920 21.53 -5.79 1.45
CA GLU A 920 21.80 -6.49 2.70
C GLU A 920 22.75 -7.66 2.46
N ALA A 921 23.69 -7.87 3.39
CA ALA A 921 24.52 -9.07 3.41
C ALA A 921 23.69 -10.26 3.92
N PRO A 922 23.96 -11.50 3.47
CA PRO A 922 25.06 -11.92 2.58
C PRO A 922 24.72 -11.97 1.08
N THR A 923 23.51 -11.55 0.67
CA THR A 923 23.02 -11.67 -0.73
C THR A 923 23.92 -11.01 -1.77
N TRP A 924 23.81 -11.50 -3.02
CA TRP A 924 24.44 -10.86 -4.18
C TRP A 924 23.89 -9.46 -4.42
N ARG A 925 24.79 -8.47 -4.49
CA ARG A 925 24.45 -7.06 -4.70
C ARG A 925 25.55 -6.33 -5.46
N ASN A 926 25.26 -5.11 -5.92
CA ASN A 926 26.22 -4.30 -6.67
C ASN A 926 26.76 -3.17 -5.80
N LEU A 927 28.05 -3.22 -5.50
CA LEU A 927 28.80 -2.10 -4.94
C LEU A 927 28.93 -1.01 -6.00
N ARG A 928 28.81 0.24 -5.57
CA ARG A 928 28.71 1.41 -6.46
C ARG A 928 29.89 2.34 -6.22
N PHE A 929 30.61 2.68 -7.29
CA PHE A 929 31.70 3.64 -7.28
C PHE A 929 31.38 4.76 -8.30
N PRO A 930 30.87 5.91 -7.86
CA PRO A 930 30.57 7.02 -8.75
C PRO A 930 31.82 7.49 -9.49
N LEU A 931 31.73 7.57 -10.82
CA LEU A 931 32.83 8.01 -11.66
C LEU A 931 33.18 9.49 -11.47
N SER A 932 32.24 10.28 -10.92
CA SER A 932 32.48 11.66 -10.48
C SER A 932 33.53 11.77 -9.38
N ASP A 933 33.68 10.73 -8.57
CA ASP A 933 34.56 10.73 -7.39
C ASP A 933 35.95 10.17 -7.71
N ALA A 934 36.11 9.61 -8.91
CA ALA A 934 37.37 9.07 -9.40
C ALA A 934 38.37 10.21 -9.70
N PRO A 935 39.66 10.06 -9.37
CA PRO A 935 40.67 11.08 -9.62
C PRO A 935 40.74 11.49 -11.11
N ALA A 936 41.02 12.76 -11.36
CA ALA A 936 41.13 13.30 -12.71
C ALA A 936 42.25 12.59 -13.50
N GLY A 937 41.96 12.21 -14.74
CA GLY A 937 42.91 11.51 -15.61
C GLY A 937 43.20 10.06 -15.21
N ALA A 938 42.39 9.43 -14.35
CA ALA A 938 42.42 7.98 -14.15
C ALA A 938 41.84 7.27 -15.38
N ASN A 939 42.56 6.28 -15.92
CA ASN A 939 42.18 5.50 -17.11
C ASN A 939 42.21 3.98 -16.89
N VAL A 940 42.68 3.53 -15.72
CA VAL A 940 42.62 2.13 -15.30
C VAL A 940 42.14 2.01 -13.84
N ALA A 941 41.58 0.87 -13.48
CA ALA A 941 41.10 0.55 -12.13
C ALA A 941 41.43 -0.90 -11.76
N ARG A 942 41.64 -1.20 -10.47
CA ARG A 942 41.77 -2.58 -9.97
C ARG A 942 41.09 -2.75 -8.63
N LEU A 943 40.76 -4.00 -8.28
CA LEU A 943 40.16 -4.37 -7.01
C LEU A 943 41.24 -4.69 -5.98
N LEU A 944 41.03 -4.19 -4.77
CA LEU A 944 41.77 -4.57 -3.57
C LEU A 944 40.76 -5.13 -2.58
N VAL A 945 40.87 -6.43 -2.29
CA VAL A 945 39.96 -7.14 -1.39
C VAL A 945 40.76 -7.75 -0.25
N ALA A 946 40.29 -7.57 0.97
CA ALA A 946 40.88 -8.17 2.16
C ALA A 946 39.79 -8.71 3.07
N ASP A 947 39.88 -10.01 3.34
CA ASP A 947 39.14 -10.71 4.37
C ASP A 947 40.05 -10.90 5.58
N THR A 948 39.77 -10.16 6.64
CA THR A 948 40.59 -10.14 7.86
C THR A 948 39.96 -10.93 9.01
N SER A 949 38.78 -11.50 8.80
CA SER A 949 38.07 -12.24 9.83
C SER A 949 38.37 -13.74 9.75
N GLY A 950 38.43 -14.40 10.91
CA GLY A 950 38.43 -15.87 10.99
C GLY A 950 37.03 -16.45 11.17
N SER A 951 35.99 -15.62 11.21
CA SER A 951 34.62 -16.04 11.48
C SER A 951 33.94 -16.56 10.22
N SER A 952 33.16 -17.64 10.35
CA SER A 952 32.54 -18.32 9.20
C SER A 952 31.44 -17.52 8.50
N ASP A 953 30.83 -16.57 9.20
CA ASP A 953 29.83 -15.61 8.69
C ASP A 953 30.47 -14.39 8.00
N GLN A 954 31.77 -14.17 8.23
CA GLN A 954 32.52 -13.04 7.71
C GLN A 954 33.37 -13.48 6.52
N TRP A 955 32.77 -13.42 5.33
CA TRP A 955 33.43 -13.75 4.07
C TRP A 955 33.02 -12.73 2.99
N VAL A 956 33.74 -12.72 1.87
CA VAL A 956 33.42 -11.88 0.72
C VAL A 956 33.68 -12.60 -0.58
N ALA A 957 32.81 -12.40 -1.57
CA ALA A 957 33.02 -12.85 -2.93
C ALA A 957 32.82 -11.71 -3.92
N VAL A 958 33.68 -11.64 -4.94
CA VAL A 958 33.70 -10.56 -5.93
C VAL A 958 33.69 -11.09 -7.35
N THR A 959 33.19 -10.23 -8.25
CA THR A 959 33.30 -10.35 -9.70
C THR A 959 34.18 -9.21 -10.24
N PRO A 960 34.62 -9.25 -11.52
CA PRO A 960 35.35 -8.13 -12.11
C PRO A 960 34.56 -6.81 -12.10
N PRO A 961 35.24 -5.65 -12.05
CA PRO A 961 34.57 -4.36 -12.18
C PRO A 961 33.98 -4.18 -13.58
N ARG A 962 32.84 -3.49 -13.65
CA ARG A 962 32.17 -3.14 -14.90
C ARG A 962 31.71 -1.68 -14.93
N ILE A 963 31.69 -1.10 -16.13
CA ILE A 963 31.15 0.24 -16.41
C ILE A 963 30.16 0.10 -17.56
N SER A 964 28.88 0.07 -17.21
CA SER A 964 27.80 -0.21 -18.16
C SER A 964 27.04 1.04 -18.53
N THR A 965 26.52 1.08 -19.76
CA THR A 965 25.59 2.11 -20.21
C THR A 965 24.23 1.88 -19.57
N LEU A 966 23.68 2.92 -18.94
CA LEU A 966 22.41 2.86 -18.23
C LEU A 966 21.30 3.53 -19.03
N ARG A 967 20.11 2.92 -19.04
CA ARG A 967 18.90 3.48 -19.66
C ARG A 967 17.84 3.73 -18.61
N THR A 968 16.96 4.70 -18.81
CA THR A 968 15.88 4.94 -17.83
C THR A 968 14.89 3.78 -17.81
N LEU A 969 14.24 3.51 -16.67
CA LEU A 969 13.20 2.47 -16.57
C LEU A 969 12.09 2.66 -17.61
N GLU A 970 11.68 3.91 -17.86
CA GLU A 970 10.70 4.24 -18.91
C GLU A 970 11.13 3.76 -20.30
N GLN A 971 12.43 3.80 -20.62
CA GLN A 971 12.96 3.37 -21.92
C GLN A 971 13.09 1.85 -22.04
N VAL A 972 13.18 1.14 -20.91
CA VAL A 972 13.37 -0.32 -20.86
C VAL A 972 12.05 -1.05 -20.77
N VAL A 973 11.19 -0.66 -19.82
CA VAL A 973 9.88 -1.27 -19.58
C VAL A 973 8.82 -0.70 -20.54
N GLY A 974 8.92 0.59 -20.88
CA GLY A 974 7.94 1.27 -21.71
C GLY A 974 6.58 1.41 -21.03
N ARG A 975 5.54 1.53 -21.87
CA ARG A 975 4.14 1.78 -21.46
C ARG A 975 3.17 0.70 -21.92
N THR A 976 3.63 -0.27 -22.70
CA THR A 976 2.78 -1.28 -23.37
C THR A 976 2.83 -2.62 -22.67
N ASP A 977 4.02 -3.03 -22.24
CA ASP A 977 4.23 -4.30 -21.56
C ASP A 977 3.41 -4.36 -20.26
N PRO A 978 2.79 -5.51 -19.95
CA PRO A 978 2.10 -5.71 -18.69
C PRO A 978 3.11 -5.81 -17.55
N VAL A 979 2.91 -5.01 -16.51
CA VAL A 979 3.79 -4.94 -15.34
C VAL A 979 3.02 -5.30 -14.08
N LEU A 980 3.55 -6.21 -13.27
CA LEU A 980 3.13 -6.35 -11.88
C LEU A 980 3.82 -5.25 -11.06
N ILE A 981 3.12 -4.16 -10.82
CA ILE A 981 3.64 -3.10 -9.94
C ILE A 981 3.10 -3.37 -8.54
N ASP A 982 3.99 -3.62 -7.58
CA ASP A 982 3.60 -3.85 -6.19
C ASP A 982 2.82 -2.63 -5.65
N TRP A 983 1.96 -2.85 -4.65
CA TRP A 983 0.99 -1.85 -4.22
C TRP A 983 1.63 -0.58 -3.62
N VAL A 984 2.83 -0.70 -3.02
CA VAL A 984 3.58 0.42 -2.43
C VAL A 984 4.11 1.38 -3.51
N PRO A 985 4.87 0.92 -4.54
CA PRO A 985 5.42 1.81 -5.56
C PRO A 985 4.43 2.25 -6.65
N ALA A 986 3.25 1.63 -6.77
CA ALA A 986 2.37 1.85 -7.93
C ALA A 986 2.03 3.32 -8.25
N PHE A 987 1.92 4.19 -7.24
CA PHE A 987 1.61 5.60 -7.48
C PHE A 987 2.77 6.43 -8.06
N VAL A 988 4.03 5.98 -7.90
CA VAL A 988 5.20 6.70 -8.43
C VAL A 988 5.58 6.27 -9.86
N PHE A 989 4.94 5.20 -10.38
CA PHE A 989 5.11 4.68 -11.74
C PHE A 989 3.81 4.75 -12.55
N PRO A 990 3.26 5.95 -12.83
CA PRO A 990 1.97 6.10 -13.51
C PRO A 990 1.99 5.70 -14.99
N CYS A 991 3.15 5.74 -15.66
CA CYS A 991 3.26 5.44 -17.10
C CYS A 991 3.30 3.93 -17.40
N GLN A 992 3.86 3.14 -16.50
CA GLN A 992 3.88 1.69 -16.63
C GLN A 992 2.45 1.15 -16.52
N ARG A 993 2.08 0.25 -17.43
CA ARG A 993 0.73 -0.32 -17.48
C ARG A 993 0.66 -1.53 -16.55
N PRO A 994 -0.19 -1.51 -15.51
CA PRO A 994 -0.41 -2.69 -14.70
C PRO A 994 -0.98 -3.82 -15.58
N MET A 995 -0.65 -5.07 -15.27
CA MET A 995 -1.28 -6.22 -15.95
C MET A 995 -2.81 -6.11 -15.83
N SER A 996 -3.51 -6.42 -16.93
CA SER A 996 -4.96 -6.31 -16.96
C SER A 996 -5.64 -7.56 -16.42
N VAL A 997 -6.83 -7.39 -15.86
CA VAL A 997 -7.72 -8.49 -15.48
C VAL A 997 -8.92 -8.41 -16.40
N ARG A 998 -9.30 -9.52 -17.05
CA ARG A 998 -10.48 -9.59 -17.92
C ARG A 998 -11.18 -10.92 -17.77
N ASN A 999 -12.49 -10.89 -17.53
CA ASN A 999 -13.33 -12.09 -17.45
C ASN A 999 -12.79 -13.18 -16.50
N GLY A 1000 -12.24 -12.77 -15.35
CA GLY A 1000 -11.67 -13.69 -14.35
C GLY A 1000 -10.27 -14.23 -14.66
N VAL A 1001 -9.61 -13.76 -15.73
CA VAL A 1001 -8.25 -14.15 -16.12
C VAL A 1001 -7.31 -12.95 -16.07
N GLU A 1002 -6.12 -13.14 -15.51
CA GLU A 1002 -5.04 -12.13 -15.49
C GLU A 1002 -4.20 -12.19 -16.77
N GLU A 1003 -3.69 -11.04 -17.19
CA GLU A 1003 -2.68 -10.96 -18.23
C GLU A 1003 -1.31 -11.32 -17.65
N VAL A 1004 -0.57 -12.22 -18.31
CA VAL A 1004 0.76 -12.65 -17.83
C VAL A 1004 1.74 -11.46 -17.86
N PRO A 1005 2.30 -11.02 -16.71
CA PRO A 1005 3.20 -9.88 -16.65
C PRO A 1005 4.60 -10.23 -17.16
N LYS A 1006 5.26 -9.26 -17.80
CA LYS A 1006 6.67 -9.38 -18.23
C LYS A 1006 7.67 -8.79 -17.24
N TRP A 1007 7.20 -7.90 -16.39
CA TRP A 1007 8.02 -7.14 -15.46
C TRP A 1007 7.36 -7.09 -14.09
N ARG A 1008 8.17 -6.96 -13.05
CA ARG A 1008 7.70 -6.60 -11.70
C ARG A 1008 8.51 -5.43 -11.16
N ILE A 1009 7.82 -4.46 -10.57
CA ILE A 1009 8.44 -3.32 -9.88
C ILE A 1009 8.13 -3.43 -8.39
N LEU A 1010 9.18 -3.54 -7.58
CA LEU A 1010 9.12 -3.75 -6.13
C LEU A 1010 9.58 -2.48 -5.39
N PRO A 1011 9.08 -2.22 -4.16
CA PRO A 1011 9.66 -1.20 -3.29
C PRO A 1011 11.03 -1.64 -2.75
N ASP A 1012 11.60 -0.87 -1.82
CA ASP A 1012 12.85 -1.23 -1.12
C ASP A 1012 12.78 -2.62 -0.47
N ALA A 1013 13.93 -3.22 -0.20
CA ALA A 1013 14.01 -4.61 0.27
C ALA A 1013 13.20 -4.85 1.57
N GLY A 1014 13.28 -3.92 2.52
CA GLY A 1014 12.54 -3.98 3.78
C GLY A 1014 11.03 -3.94 3.56
N ALA A 1015 10.55 -2.97 2.77
CA ALA A 1015 9.13 -2.87 2.43
C ALA A 1015 8.63 -4.04 1.57
N THR A 1016 9.48 -4.62 0.72
CA THR A 1016 9.13 -5.80 -0.07
C THR A 1016 8.80 -6.99 0.82
N ARG A 1017 9.70 -7.31 1.76
CA ARG A 1017 9.52 -8.44 2.69
C ARG A 1017 8.36 -8.22 3.66
N GLN A 1018 8.31 -7.05 4.29
CA GLN A 1018 7.35 -6.80 5.37
C GLN A 1018 5.94 -6.47 4.88
N ASN A 1019 5.79 -5.97 3.63
CA ASN A 1019 4.51 -5.46 3.15
C ASN A 1019 4.05 -6.06 1.82
N SER A 1020 4.91 -6.19 0.81
CA SER A 1020 4.44 -6.58 -0.53
C SER A 1020 4.29 -8.10 -0.66
N GLN A 1021 5.29 -8.88 -0.24
CA GLN A 1021 5.24 -10.35 -0.25
C GLN A 1021 4.09 -10.90 0.61
N THR A 1022 3.96 -10.40 1.84
CA THR A 1022 2.95 -10.87 2.81
C THR A 1022 1.53 -10.53 2.34
N TRP A 1023 1.31 -9.30 1.87
CA TRP A 1023 -0.01 -8.82 1.47
C TRP A 1023 -0.50 -9.46 0.17
N MET A 1024 0.39 -9.60 -0.82
CA MET A 1024 0.08 -10.11 -2.17
C MET A 1024 0.29 -11.62 -2.31
N SER A 1025 0.53 -12.33 -1.21
CA SER A 1025 0.81 -13.77 -1.19
C SER A 1025 -0.29 -14.62 -1.82
N GLY A 1026 0.08 -15.77 -2.38
CA GLY A 1026 -0.89 -16.76 -2.86
C GLY A 1026 -1.82 -17.28 -1.77
N LYS A 1027 -1.34 -17.48 -0.54
CA LYS A 1027 -2.20 -17.91 0.58
C LYS A 1027 -3.36 -16.94 0.85
N ALA A 1028 -3.20 -15.65 0.50
CA ALA A 1028 -4.21 -14.61 0.67
C ALA A 1028 -4.95 -14.24 -0.63
N GLY A 1029 -4.77 -15.01 -1.71
CA GLY A 1029 -5.41 -14.77 -3.00
C GLY A 1029 -4.86 -13.56 -3.76
N GLY A 1030 -3.60 -13.19 -3.53
CA GLY A 1030 -2.91 -12.13 -4.27
C GLY A 1030 -2.16 -12.64 -5.50
N PRO A 1031 -1.72 -11.74 -6.40
CA PRO A 1031 -1.16 -12.11 -7.71
C PRO A 1031 0.14 -12.92 -7.64
N LEU A 1032 0.85 -12.92 -6.50
CA LEU A 1032 2.05 -13.76 -6.34
C LEU A 1032 1.72 -15.24 -6.40
N GLY A 1033 0.52 -15.65 -5.98
CA GLY A 1033 0.05 -17.03 -6.10
C GLY A 1033 -0.03 -17.54 -7.55
N LEU A 1034 -0.16 -16.63 -8.52
CA LEU A 1034 -0.19 -16.92 -9.95
C LEU A 1034 1.20 -16.76 -10.57
N THR A 1035 1.90 -15.65 -10.29
CA THR A 1035 3.21 -15.40 -10.90
C THR A 1035 4.27 -16.39 -10.44
N GLU A 1036 4.29 -16.79 -9.16
CA GLU A 1036 5.26 -17.76 -8.64
C GLU A 1036 4.99 -19.19 -9.14
N ALA A 1037 3.75 -19.46 -9.55
CA ALA A 1037 3.35 -20.76 -10.09
C ALA A 1037 3.79 -20.94 -11.56
N MET A 1038 3.94 -19.87 -12.34
CA MET A 1038 4.22 -19.97 -13.78
C MET A 1038 5.42 -19.16 -14.30
N LEU A 1039 5.99 -18.24 -13.51
CA LEU A 1039 7.07 -17.34 -13.95
C LEU A 1039 8.34 -17.52 -13.12
N ARG A 1040 9.49 -17.34 -13.77
CA ARG A 1040 10.80 -17.19 -13.14
C ARG A 1040 11.19 -15.70 -13.10
N PRO A 1041 11.39 -15.11 -11.90
CA PRO A 1041 11.91 -13.76 -11.77
C PRO A 1041 13.42 -13.73 -11.99
N GLN A 1042 13.89 -12.71 -12.72
CA GLN A 1042 15.29 -12.32 -12.80
C GLN A 1042 15.42 -10.87 -12.35
N LEU A 1043 16.21 -10.61 -11.32
CA LEU A 1043 16.48 -9.25 -10.84
C LEU A 1043 17.41 -8.52 -11.81
N LEU A 1044 17.12 -7.26 -12.12
CA LEU A 1044 18.00 -6.38 -12.91
C LEU A 1044 18.73 -5.41 -12.00
N ALA A 1045 19.96 -5.08 -12.37
CA ALA A 1045 20.72 -4.04 -11.69
C ALA A 1045 20.15 -2.66 -12.02
N THR A 1046 19.70 -1.96 -10.98
CA THR A 1046 19.06 -0.64 -11.11
C THR A 1046 19.59 0.35 -10.08
N TYR A 1047 19.56 1.63 -10.44
CA TYR A 1047 20.15 2.71 -9.67
C TYR A 1047 19.28 3.96 -9.74
N LEU A 1048 19.17 4.70 -8.63
CA LEU A 1048 18.49 5.99 -8.64
C LEU A 1048 19.48 7.08 -9.08
N ARG A 1049 19.16 7.76 -10.19
CA ARG A 1049 20.00 8.80 -10.79
C ARG A 1049 20.45 9.82 -9.74
N ASN A 1050 21.77 10.04 -9.64
CA ASN A 1050 22.42 11.01 -8.73
C ASN A 1050 22.16 10.79 -7.23
N ASN A 1051 21.53 9.68 -6.84
CA ASN A 1051 21.32 9.29 -5.45
C ASN A 1051 21.72 7.82 -5.28
N TRP A 1052 23.01 7.57 -5.50
CA TRP A 1052 23.59 6.23 -5.62
C TRP A 1052 23.57 5.41 -4.34
N GLY A 1053 23.32 6.01 -3.17
CA GLY A 1053 23.22 5.30 -1.89
C GLY A 1053 21.79 5.01 -1.44
N ASN A 1054 20.79 5.31 -2.26
CA ASN A 1054 19.40 5.09 -1.90
C ASN A 1054 18.89 3.74 -2.45
N ASP A 1055 18.21 2.98 -1.60
CA ASP A 1055 17.37 1.88 -2.04
C ASP A 1055 16.04 2.47 -2.52
N TRP A 1056 15.83 2.46 -3.84
CA TRP A 1056 14.56 2.88 -4.41
C TRP A 1056 13.56 1.73 -4.52
N GLY A 1057 14.06 0.50 -4.41
CA GLY A 1057 13.38 -0.71 -4.81
C GLY A 1057 14.09 -1.44 -5.94
N SER A 1058 13.33 -2.27 -6.64
CA SER A 1058 13.88 -3.26 -7.57
C SER A 1058 13.03 -3.43 -8.82
N LEU A 1059 13.67 -3.85 -9.91
CA LEU A 1059 13.02 -4.23 -11.17
C LEU A 1059 13.36 -5.69 -11.47
N GLN A 1060 12.34 -6.52 -11.65
CA GLN A 1060 12.49 -7.89 -12.11
C GLN A 1060 11.93 -8.04 -13.52
N ARG A 1061 12.61 -8.86 -14.33
CA ARG A 1061 12.08 -9.41 -15.58
C ARG A 1061 11.52 -10.79 -15.31
N PHE A 1062 10.32 -11.06 -15.80
CA PHE A 1062 9.73 -12.38 -15.78
C PHE A 1062 10.01 -13.14 -17.06
N SER A 1063 10.19 -14.45 -16.91
CA SER A 1063 10.21 -15.42 -18.00
C SER A 1063 9.28 -16.57 -17.65
N GLU A 1064 8.49 -17.05 -18.60
CA GLU A 1064 7.61 -18.19 -18.37
C GLU A 1064 8.44 -19.46 -18.10
N ILE A 1065 7.99 -20.26 -17.13
CA ILE A 1065 8.61 -21.56 -16.82
C ILE A 1065 8.47 -22.49 -18.02
N LEU A 1066 7.27 -22.55 -18.57
CA LEU A 1066 6.91 -23.21 -19.83
C LEU A 1066 6.16 -22.17 -20.69
N PRO A 1067 6.74 -21.74 -21.83
CA PRO A 1067 6.08 -20.77 -22.72
C PRO A 1067 4.75 -21.30 -23.26
N ALA A 1068 3.66 -20.57 -23.01
CA ALA A 1068 2.31 -20.99 -23.41
C ALA A 1068 1.56 -19.88 -24.16
N GLN A 1069 0.62 -20.27 -25.03
CA GLN A 1069 -0.24 -19.30 -25.71
C GLN A 1069 -1.37 -18.85 -24.79
N THR A 1070 -1.81 -17.59 -24.84
CA THR A 1070 -2.98 -17.15 -24.08
C THR A 1070 -4.24 -17.93 -24.49
N ALA A 1071 -4.96 -18.47 -23.51
CA ALA A 1071 -6.17 -19.25 -23.77
C ALA A 1071 -7.27 -18.40 -24.43
N LYS A 1072 -7.94 -18.97 -25.43
CA LYS A 1072 -9.18 -18.41 -25.99
C LYS A 1072 -10.34 -18.77 -25.08
N LEU A 1073 -11.06 -17.76 -24.59
CA LEU A 1073 -12.23 -17.94 -23.73
C LEU A 1073 -13.52 -17.96 -24.55
N THR A 1074 -14.45 -18.81 -24.18
CA THR A 1074 -15.83 -18.74 -24.67
C THR A 1074 -16.63 -17.85 -23.73
N ILE A 1075 -17.08 -16.70 -24.25
CA ILE A 1075 -17.81 -15.69 -23.50
C ILE A 1075 -19.31 -15.82 -23.81
N GLY A 1076 -20.14 -15.67 -22.78
CA GLY A 1076 -21.59 -15.64 -22.87
C GLY A 1076 -22.18 -14.60 -21.92
N GLU A 1077 -23.51 -14.49 -21.89
CA GLU A 1077 -24.24 -13.61 -20.99
C GLU A 1077 -25.43 -14.39 -20.39
N GLU A 1078 -25.62 -14.30 -19.07
CA GLU A 1078 -26.75 -14.89 -18.38
C GLU A 1078 -27.37 -13.90 -17.39
N THR A 1079 -28.70 -13.81 -17.36
CA THR A 1079 -29.42 -13.02 -16.36
C THR A 1079 -29.52 -13.80 -15.05
N ARG A 1080 -28.98 -13.24 -13.96
CA ARG A 1080 -28.97 -13.82 -12.62
C ARG A 1080 -29.84 -13.01 -11.66
N SER A 1081 -30.40 -13.68 -10.65
CA SER A 1081 -31.08 -12.99 -9.54
C SER A 1081 -30.07 -12.34 -8.59
N GLY A 1082 -30.51 -11.35 -7.79
CA GLY A 1082 -29.64 -10.69 -6.81
C GLY A 1082 -29.16 -11.58 -5.65
N THR A 1083 -29.69 -12.80 -5.55
CA THR A 1083 -29.37 -13.78 -4.49
C THR A 1083 -28.70 -15.04 -5.04
N TRP A 1084 -28.34 -15.07 -6.32
CA TRP A 1084 -27.69 -16.23 -6.93
C TRP A 1084 -26.24 -16.35 -6.47
N ASP A 1085 -25.81 -17.56 -6.10
CA ASP A 1085 -24.43 -17.92 -5.77
C ASP A 1085 -24.12 -19.28 -6.43
N PRO A 1086 -23.14 -19.37 -7.36
CA PRO A 1086 -22.88 -20.61 -8.10
C PRO A 1086 -22.19 -21.68 -7.26
N ALA A 1087 -21.28 -21.27 -6.37
CA ALA A 1087 -20.42 -22.13 -5.59
C ALA A 1087 -19.71 -21.32 -4.50
N PRO A 1088 -19.34 -21.90 -3.35
CA PRO A 1088 -18.48 -21.23 -2.38
C PRO A 1088 -17.15 -20.84 -3.04
N MET A 1089 -16.65 -19.63 -2.78
CA MET A 1089 -15.27 -19.26 -3.14
C MET A 1089 -14.28 -19.99 -2.24
N ARG A 1090 -13.11 -20.33 -2.77
CA ARG A 1090 -12.03 -20.97 -2.01
C ARG A 1090 -11.11 -19.90 -1.40
N SER A 1091 -11.45 -19.42 -0.22
CA SER A 1091 -10.78 -18.32 0.51
C SER A 1091 -9.77 -18.78 1.57
N ILE A 1092 -9.22 -19.97 1.43
CA ILE A 1092 -8.24 -20.55 2.37
C ILE A 1092 -6.84 -20.65 1.75
N GLY A 1093 -5.80 -20.72 2.58
CA GLY A 1093 -4.44 -21.06 2.16
C GLY A 1093 -4.38 -22.43 1.46
N TYR A 1094 -3.28 -22.70 0.76
CA TYR A 1094 -3.07 -23.97 0.04
C TYR A 1094 -2.87 -25.15 0.99
#